data_AF-A0A964RZV8-F1
#
_entry.id   AF-A0A964RZV8-F1
#
_cell.length_a   1.000
_cell.length_b   1.000
_cell.length_c   1.000
_cell.angle_alpha   90.00
_cell.angle_beta   90.00
_cell.angle_gamma   90.00
#
_symmetry.space_group_name_H-M   'P 1'
#
loop_
_entity.id
_entity.type
_entity.pdbx_description
1 polymer ?
#
loop_
_entity_poly.entity_id
_entity_poly.type
_entity_poly.pdbx_seq_one_letter_code
_entity_poly.pdbx_strand_id
1 'polypeptide(L)'
;MKDITSEILEKYQLKLNESPALEDSFSKMQLDSYLKAASVLHCFVPELLFPLDASFSHQTPRVLLFDYITSLAGGLSEGLFTLKSDIRQKKIEEFASKSEMQVALKANPNRPQTDLQKMWEEFLVSGVTSPIDGMGFKELTNLSQIISWFAGNNKQLPSEVDVNILLTEKGILSNFEHLLISNFTGRVNEMAELRNHIELNARSGISEMSQKVYNWLFKEKKLIMAINGPGGIGKSALVGRILWECAQQKKDKRPPFAYLPFDQSTLRIESPFTILVEIAAQLRLQLPQHESRIDYFNSFVRDFRKGKDDLNIRSVSANTRSERIDRYHDNDYQLYREFGKLLSDISLKNGSMLPVIVVFDTFEEVQFRDRESLQGFWRMLDIVYSEFPNFRVIIAGRSPIIDSRISTMLTNELSLEQLSEEDSVSLLKRLGVQDNSIAHIIAKQIGGNPLSLRLAANLAAAESNAIGKKGIENLNTTKWLFFQLDEELIQGQLYQRLLNHIHDDDVRKLAHPGMVLRKTSPEIILAVLAPVCGLQIDNLEEAVNLFEELRREHSLVRTSESGVLEYRPEIRRAMIRLLKQDKFAEVKRINEEAVWFYERKEGTANRAEEIYHRLILDKDDFYLLDNRWVPGIEQSIFENLDEYSDRIKVWLSSRLNLEVSRDIFRSADLNDWERNVTRKVKRALTELDVKGALFLLQERTDRSTDSPVFALEAKAYMLNNDTSHAAAVLEQGINTVSGSANRGRLAELLWLQAQLALLSDNPVLAADYLGMAAESVQKAVNPIPEIQILSHRILIEQFYSIKVISINKFMSRLKTLCDGAKADISRDVFFVLQLAFFLLRDEYPAIASDFPNHRSDFTRDEMINLLTTENLRGLNEYRNDWENEGDNLTFESYV
;
A
#
# COMPACT_ATOMS: atom_id res chain seq x y z
N MET A 1 31.68 22.89 0.74
CA MET A 1 31.91 23.00 2.19
C MET A 1 32.74 21.83 2.63
N LYS A 2 33.82 22.06 3.38
CA LYS A 2 34.49 21.00 4.13
C LYS A 2 33.42 20.37 5.03
N ASP A 3 33.27 19.06 4.93
CA ASP A 3 32.30 18.30 5.70
C ASP A 3 32.61 18.48 7.19
N ILE A 4 31.83 19.34 7.85
CA ILE A 4 31.94 19.65 9.28
C ILE A 4 31.78 18.34 10.07
N THR A 5 31.00 17.39 9.57
CA THR A 5 30.83 16.05 10.14
C THR A 5 32.11 15.24 10.03
N SER A 6 32.80 15.29 8.89
CA SER A 6 34.11 14.64 8.70
C SER A 6 35.20 15.25 9.57
N GLU A 7 35.29 16.58 9.66
CA GLU A 7 36.31 17.28 10.46
C GLU A 7 36.05 17.12 11.97
N ILE A 8 34.77 16.99 12.36
CA ILE A 8 34.35 16.59 13.71
C ILE A 8 34.70 15.12 13.95
N LEU A 9 34.40 14.21 13.03
CA LEU A 9 34.70 12.77 13.14
C LEU A 9 36.21 12.49 13.18
N GLU A 10 37.03 13.27 12.48
CA GLU A 10 38.51 13.19 12.55
C GLU A 10 39.05 13.70 13.88
N LYS A 11 38.57 14.85 14.38
CA LYS A 11 38.90 15.32 15.74
C LYS A 11 38.39 14.35 16.82
N TYR A 12 37.32 13.61 16.52
CA TYR A 12 36.69 12.63 17.38
C TYR A 12 37.45 11.30 17.41
N GLN A 13 37.97 10.83 16.27
CA GLN A 13 38.87 9.67 16.20
C GLN A 13 40.22 9.94 16.90
N LEU A 14 40.73 11.16 16.80
CA LEU A 14 41.91 11.59 17.56
C LEU A 14 41.63 11.58 19.08
N LYS A 15 40.43 11.99 19.53
CA LYS A 15 40.05 11.95 20.95
C LYS A 15 39.69 10.54 21.47
N LEU A 16 39.16 9.66 20.61
CA LEU A 16 38.91 8.25 20.92
C LEU A 16 40.21 7.47 21.19
N ASN A 17 41.28 7.83 20.50
CA ASN A 17 42.63 7.32 20.76
C ASN A 17 43.26 7.91 22.05
N GLU A 18 42.70 9.00 22.57
CA GLU A 18 43.08 9.64 23.84
C GLU A 18 42.09 9.32 24.98
N SER A 19 41.28 8.25 24.87
CA SER A 19 40.37 7.86 25.95
C SER A 19 41.17 7.57 27.23
N PRO A 20 41.15 8.41 28.27
CA PRO A 20 41.65 8.01 29.56
C PRO A 20 40.60 7.02 30.08
N ALA A 21 41.02 5.80 30.39
CA ALA A 21 40.24 4.97 31.29
C ALA A 21 39.84 5.85 32.48
N LEU A 22 38.53 6.01 32.72
CA LEU A 22 37.97 6.78 33.84
C LEU A 22 38.35 6.08 35.15
N GLU A 23 39.62 6.20 35.57
CA GLU A 23 40.18 5.58 36.77
C GLU A 23 40.03 6.48 38.00
N ASP A 24 39.79 7.79 37.82
CA ASP A 24 39.65 8.75 38.91
C ASP A 24 38.22 8.89 39.46
N SER A 25 38.11 8.92 40.79
CA SER A 25 36.84 9.04 41.54
C SER A 25 36.06 10.32 41.18
N PHE A 26 36.76 11.43 40.95
CA PHE A 26 36.18 12.72 40.61
C PHE A 26 35.42 12.70 39.27
N SER A 27 35.99 12.08 38.24
CA SER A 27 35.38 11.99 36.91
C SER A 27 34.15 11.08 36.90
N LYS A 28 34.13 10.04 37.75
CA LYS A 28 32.94 9.21 37.96
C LYS A 28 31.81 9.99 38.64
N MET A 29 32.12 10.79 39.66
CA MET A 29 31.13 11.66 40.33
C MET A 29 30.59 12.74 39.39
N GLN A 30 31.46 13.32 38.55
CA GLN A 30 31.05 14.27 37.52
C GLN A 30 30.11 13.63 36.50
N LEU A 31 30.47 12.47 35.93
CA LEU A 31 29.61 11.73 35.00
C LEU A 31 28.26 11.40 35.64
N ASP A 32 28.26 10.91 36.88
CA ASP A 32 27.04 10.60 37.63
C ASP A 32 26.11 11.80 37.77
N SER A 33 26.67 12.97 38.09
CA SER A 33 25.93 14.23 38.24
C SER A 33 25.25 14.68 36.93
N TYR A 34 25.92 14.51 35.79
CA TYR A 34 25.34 14.77 34.47
C TYR A 34 24.27 13.74 34.09
N LEU A 35 24.51 12.46 34.37
CA LEU A 35 23.53 11.40 34.09
C LEU A 35 22.24 11.57 34.91
N LYS A 36 22.34 11.98 36.18
CA LYS A 36 21.18 12.30 37.04
C LYS A 36 20.41 13.53 36.57
N ALA A 37 21.09 14.55 36.07
CA ALA A 37 20.43 15.70 35.46
C ALA A 37 19.70 15.32 34.16
N ALA A 38 20.33 14.51 33.31
CA ALA A 38 19.75 14.02 32.06
C ALA A 38 18.57 13.06 32.28
N SER A 39 18.58 12.26 33.36
CA SER A 39 17.56 11.23 33.58
C SER A 39 16.17 11.78 33.84
N VAL A 40 16.05 13.02 34.33
CA VAL A 40 14.76 13.70 34.55
C VAL A 40 14.26 14.51 33.36
N LEU A 41 14.98 14.48 32.23
CA LEU A 41 14.64 15.21 31.01
C LEU A 41 14.23 14.24 29.89
N HIS A 42 13.14 14.53 29.20
CA HIS A 42 12.71 13.80 28.00
C HIS A 42 13.78 13.89 26.91
N CYS A 43 14.22 15.10 26.61
CA CYS A 43 15.30 15.39 25.65
C CYS A 43 16.06 16.65 26.08
N PHE A 44 17.30 16.77 25.61
CA PHE A 44 18.18 17.89 25.93
C PHE A 44 19.25 18.06 24.85
N VAL A 45 19.80 19.27 24.75
CA VAL A 45 21.03 19.54 24.00
C VAL A 45 22.20 19.35 24.98
N PRO A 46 23.13 18.41 24.75
CA PRO A 46 24.20 18.10 25.70
C PRO A 46 25.03 19.32 26.12
N GLU A 47 25.27 20.26 25.22
CA GLU A 47 26.02 21.49 25.48
C GLU A 47 25.29 22.45 26.45
N LEU A 48 23.97 22.36 26.54
CA LEU A 48 23.13 23.20 27.40
C LEU A 48 22.72 22.48 28.70
N LEU A 49 23.18 21.25 28.90
CA LEU A 49 22.87 20.46 30.07
C LEU A 49 23.75 20.87 31.26
N PHE A 50 23.11 21.24 32.37
CA PHE A 50 23.76 21.49 33.64
C PHE A 50 23.70 20.25 34.54
N PRO A 51 24.79 19.86 35.21
CA PRO A 51 24.81 18.74 36.14
C PRO A 51 23.97 19.04 37.40
N LEU A 52 23.57 17.99 38.12
CA LEU A 52 22.79 18.12 39.36
C LEU A 52 23.55 18.89 40.45
N ASP A 53 24.82 18.55 40.63
CA ASP A 53 25.75 19.27 41.50
C ASP A 53 26.53 20.29 40.68
N ALA A 54 26.21 21.57 40.92
CA ALA A 54 26.78 22.73 40.24
C ALA A 54 28.28 22.94 40.51
N SER A 55 28.88 22.19 41.44
CA SER A 55 30.34 22.19 41.62
C SER A 55 31.08 21.49 40.48
N PHE A 56 30.39 20.65 39.69
CA PHE A 56 30.94 20.02 38.50
C PHE A 56 30.66 20.83 37.23
N SER A 57 31.62 20.87 36.31
CA SER A 57 31.41 21.37 34.95
C SER A 57 32.35 20.66 33.97
N HIS A 58 31.85 20.34 32.78
CA HIS A 58 32.65 19.68 31.75
C HIS A 58 32.65 20.53 30.47
N GLN A 59 33.82 20.71 29.84
CA GLN A 59 33.96 21.55 28.64
C GLN A 59 33.17 21.02 27.44
N THR A 60 33.01 19.70 27.35
CA THR A 60 32.26 19.05 26.27
C THR A 60 31.35 17.94 26.83
N PRO A 61 30.18 18.28 27.41
CA PRO A 61 29.31 17.28 28.04
C PRO A 61 28.84 16.17 27.08
N ARG A 62 28.73 16.48 25.78
CA ARG A 62 28.42 15.50 24.73
C ARG A 62 29.42 14.35 24.67
N VAL A 63 30.71 14.63 24.85
CA VAL A 63 31.76 13.59 24.87
C VAL A 63 31.65 12.75 26.13
N LEU A 64 31.42 13.39 27.28
CA LEU A 64 31.25 12.72 28.57
C LEU A 64 30.05 11.74 28.55
N LEU A 65 28.97 12.12 27.88
CA LEU A 65 27.71 11.36 27.83
C LEU A 65 27.58 10.41 26.64
N PHE A 66 28.57 10.36 25.75
CA PHE A 66 28.43 9.74 24.43
C PHE A 66 27.90 8.30 24.47
N ASP A 67 28.46 7.45 25.34
CA ASP A 67 28.06 6.05 25.46
C ASP A 67 26.67 5.86 26.08
N TYR A 68 26.08 6.91 26.63
CA TYR A 68 24.84 6.87 27.43
C TYR A 68 23.64 7.54 26.75
N ILE A 69 23.86 8.29 25.66
CA ILE A 69 22.81 9.04 24.96
C ILE A 69 22.53 8.46 23.57
N THR A 70 21.36 8.76 23.03
CA THR A 70 20.99 8.49 21.64
C THR A 70 20.28 9.71 21.06
N SER A 71 20.35 9.90 19.74
CA SER A 71 19.59 10.99 19.09
C SER A 71 18.10 10.73 19.23
N LEU A 72 17.33 11.79 19.51
CA LEU A 72 15.88 11.72 19.41
C LEU A 72 15.49 11.54 17.94
N ALA A 73 14.50 10.68 17.64
CA ALA A 73 13.99 10.50 16.30
C ALA A 73 13.47 11.85 15.74
N GLY A 74 14.00 12.28 14.59
CA GLY A 74 13.69 13.60 13.99
C GLY A 74 14.36 14.81 14.65
N GLY A 75 15.10 14.64 15.77
CA GLY A 75 15.75 15.73 16.53
C GLY A 75 17.24 15.93 16.24
N LEU A 76 17.80 15.19 15.27
CA LEU A 76 19.24 15.17 14.96
C LEU A 76 19.73 16.52 14.41
N SER A 77 18.88 17.25 13.69
CA SER A 77 19.16 18.61 13.18
C SER A 77 19.09 19.69 14.28
N GLU A 78 18.28 19.48 15.32
CA GLU A 78 18.18 20.39 16.48
C GLU A 78 19.22 20.07 17.57
N GLY A 79 20.06 19.05 17.36
CA GLY A 79 21.03 18.58 18.34
C GLY A 79 20.39 18.00 19.61
N LEU A 80 19.15 17.48 19.50
CA LEU A 80 18.41 16.92 20.62
C LEU A 80 18.76 15.45 20.85
N PHE A 81 19.22 15.16 22.06
CA PHE A 81 19.53 13.82 22.53
C PHE A 81 18.60 13.41 23.67
N THR A 82 18.46 12.11 23.85
CA THR A 82 17.77 11.50 24.97
C THR A 82 18.66 10.44 25.62
N LEU A 83 18.48 10.20 26.91
CA LEU A 83 19.25 9.21 27.65
C LEU A 83 18.77 7.80 27.27
N LYS A 84 19.69 6.84 27.09
CA LYS A 84 19.36 5.43 26.85
C LYS A 84 18.47 4.88 27.98
N SER A 85 17.50 4.05 27.63
CA SER A 85 16.41 3.65 28.54
C SER A 85 16.91 2.94 29.80
N ASP A 86 17.85 2.01 29.65
CA ASP A 86 18.51 1.27 30.73
C ASP A 86 19.27 2.19 31.70
N ILE A 87 19.98 3.19 31.15
CA ILE A 87 20.72 4.17 31.94
C ILE A 87 19.77 5.10 32.68
N ARG A 88 18.69 5.55 32.02
CA ARG A 88 17.66 6.40 32.63
C ARG A 88 16.99 5.70 33.82
N GLN A 89 16.56 4.45 33.63
CA GLN A 89 15.95 3.65 34.70
C GLN A 89 16.86 3.56 35.92
N LYS A 90 18.13 3.16 35.71
CA LYS A 90 19.11 3.04 36.78
C LYS A 90 19.31 4.36 37.55
N LYS A 91 19.37 5.49 36.85
CA LYS A 91 19.59 6.80 37.49
C LYS A 91 18.36 7.33 38.21
N ILE A 92 17.17 7.01 37.72
CA ILE A 92 15.91 7.32 38.41
C ILE A 92 15.79 6.53 39.71
N GLU A 93 16.20 5.25 39.72
CA GLU A 93 16.22 4.40 40.92
C GLU A 93 17.20 4.89 42.00
N GLU A 94 18.28 5.58 41.61
CA GLU A 94 19.27 6.12 42.54
C GLU A 94 18.80 7.36 43.32
N PHE A 95 17.69 8.00 42.91
CA PHE A 95 17.12 9.14 43.65
C PHE A 95 16.37 8.68 44.90
N ALA A 96 16.61 9.32 46.04
CA ALA A 96 15.94 8.96 47.29
C ALA A 96 14.49 9.47 47.36
N SER A 97 14.16 10.52 46.60
CA SER A 97 12.83 11.15 46.63
C SER A 97 12.49 11.93 45.36
N LYS A 98 11.18 12.14 45.12
CA LYS A 98 10.70 13.04 44.05
C LYS A 98 11.22 14.47 44.19
N SER A 99 11.46 14.94 45.42
CA SER A 99 12.04 16.27 45.66
C SER A 99 13.47 16.40 45.12
N GLU A 100 14.28 15.34 45.16
CA GLU A 100 15.62 15.38 44.55
C GLU A 100 15.54 15.40 43.02
N MET A 101 14.58 14.68 42.43
CA MET A 101 14.31 14.77 40.98
C MET A 101 13.87 16.18 40.57
N GLN A 102 13.07 16.86 41.40
CA GLN A 102 12.70 18.26 41.18
C GLN A 102 13.90 19.22 41.28
N VAL A 103 14.89 18.94 42.14
CA VAL A 103 16.14 19.71 42.19
C VAL A 103 16.93 19.52 40.90
N ALA A 104 17.03 18.28 40.39
CA ALA A 104 17.66 17.99 39.10
C ALA A 104 16.98 18.74 37.93
N LEU A 105 15.65 18.83 37.94
CA LEU A 105 14.90 19.62 36.95
C LEU A 105 15.20 21.12 37.04
N LYS A 106 15.28 21.67 38.27
CA LYS A 106 15.57 23.08 38.50
C LYS A 106 16.96 23.50 38.04
N ALA A 107 17.93 22.57 38.01
CA ALA A 107 19.25 22.83 37.43
C ALA A 107 19.18 23.14 35.93
N ASN A 108 18.13 22.70 35.24
CA ASN A 108 17.95 22.84 33.80
C ASN A 108 16.62 23.57 33.45
N PRO A 109 16.52 24.89 33.70
CA PRO A 109 15.26 25.63 33.53
C PRO A 109 14.84 25.81 32.06
N ASN A 110 15.77 25.92 31.13
CA ASN A 110 15.53 26.19 29.70
C ASN A 110 15.34 24.91 28.86
N ARG A 111 14.82 23.85 29.47
CA ARG A 111 14.64 22.53 28.82
C ARG A 111 13.46 22.53 27.82
N PRO A 112 13.50 21.69 26.76
CA PRO A 112 12.39 21.55 25.82
C PRO A 112 11.08 21.10 26.49
N GLN A 113 10.01 21.88 26.32
CA GLN A 113 8.69 21.63 26.93
C GLN A 113 7.76 20.80 26.03
N THR A 114 8.18 19.58 25.74
CA THR A 114 7.37 18.58 25.02
C THR A 114 6.15 18.12 25.86
N ASP A 115 5.12 17.56 25.22
CA ASP A 115 3.94 17.03 25.93
C ASP A 115 4.32 15.97 26.98
N LEU A 116 5.29 15.11 26.66
CA LEU A 116 5.85 14.13 27.61
C LEU A 116 6.50 14.83 28.81
N GLN A 117 7.33 15.85 28.56
CA GLN A 117 8.04 16.59 29.61
C GLN A 117 7.06 17.27 30.57
N LYS A 118 5.99 17.88 30.04
CA LYS A 118 4.94 18.51 30.86
C LYS A 118 4.23 17.48 31.74
N MET A 119 3.81 16.35 31.16
CA MET A 119 3.15 15.26 31.90
C MET A 119 4.05 14.68 33.00
N TRP A 120 5.35 14.52 32.71
CA TRP A 120 6.34 14.07 33.67
C TRP A 120 6.51 15.04 34.84
N GLU A 121 6.64 16.33 34.55
CA GLU A 121 6.77 17.36 35.58
C GLU A 121 5.51 17.49 36.43
N GLU A 122 4.33 17.41 35.82
CA GLU A 122 3.05 17.38 36.53
C GLU A 122 3.02 16.21 37.51
N PHE A 123 3.40 15.00 37.09
CA PHE A 123 3.48 13.84 37.98
C PHE A 123 4.50 13.99 39.12
N LEU A 124 5.64 14.63 38.85
CA LEU A 124 6.64 14.93 39.88
C LEU A 124 6.14 15.94 40.92
N VAL A 125 5.24 16.85 40.53
CA VAL A 125 4.65 17.86 41.43
C VAL A 125 3.43 17.33 42.17
N SER A 126 2.46 16.76 41.46
CA SER A 126 1.17 16.31 42.02
C SER A 126 1.28 14.97 42.74
N GLY A 127 2.23 14.13 42.33
CA GLY A 127 2.36 12.76 42.79
C GLY A 127 1.37 11.77 42.16
N VAL A 128 0.43 12.24 41.34
CA VAL A 128 -0.68 11.44 40.78
C VAL A 128 -0.88 11.82 39.31
N THR A 129 -1.11 10.81 38.47
CA THR A 129 -1.46 11.01 37.05
C THR A 129 -2.97 11.18 36.88
N SER A 130 -3.39 11.81 35.78
CA SER A 130 -4.81 11.85 35.43
C SER A 130 -5.38 10.42 35.28
N PRO A 131 -6.70 10.20 35.48
CA PRO A 131 -7.30 8.88 35.28
C PRO A 131 -7.08 8.37 33.85
N ILE A 132 -6.52 7.17 33.72
CA ILE A 132 -6.12 6.57 32.43
C ILE A 132 -7.31 6.34 31.48
N ASP A 133 -8.52 6.12 32.00
CA ASP A 133 -9.73 5.91 31.19
C ASP A 133 -10.04 7.14 30.31
N GLY A 134 -9.76 8.34 30.81
CA GLY A 134 -10.03 9.60 30.14
C GLY A 134 -8.96 10.06 29.16
N MET A 135 -7.77 9.45 29.17
CA MET A 135 -6.62 9.90 28.37
C MET A 135 -6.74 9.53 26.89
N GLY A 136 -6.33 10.42 25.98
CA GLY A 136 -6.20 10.10 24.54
C GLY A 136 -5.04 9.15 24.25
N PHE A 137 -4.95 8.61 23.03
CA PHE A 137 -3.87 7.68 22.64
C PHE A 137 -2.47 8.28 22.82
N LYS A 138 -2.28 9.54 22.41
CA LYS A 138 -1.00 10.25 22.57
C LYS A 138 -0.62 10.42 24.04
N GLU A 139 -1.59 10.72 24.90
CA GLU A 139 -1.38 10.87 26.33
C GLU A 139 -1.04 9.52 26.99
N LEU A 140 -1.71 8.44 26.61
CA LEU A 140 -1.39 7.09 27.06
C LEU A 140 0.00 6.65 26.58
N THR A 141 0.43 7.04 25.38
CA THR A 141 1.77 6.72 24.84
C THR A 141 2.83 7.43 25.67
N ASN A 142 2.61 8.72 25.95
CA ASN A 142 3.46 9.50 26.83
C ASN A 142 3.53 8.88 28.24
N LEU A 143 2.39 8.47 28.79
CA LEU A 143 2.32 7.83 30.10
C LEU A 143 3.06 6.49 30.13
N SER A 144 2.91 5.65 29.08
CA SER A 144 3.63 4.38 28.96
C SER A 144 5.15 4.60 28.93
N GLN A 145 5.61 5.63 28.23
CA GLN A 145 7.03 6.02 28.26
C GLN A 145 7.48 6.49 29.64
N ILE A 146 6.64 7.18 30.42
CA ILE A 146 6.97 7.56 31.81
C ILE A 146 7.00 6.31 32.72
N ILE A 147 6.08 5.36 32.54
CA ILE A 147 6.07 4.10 33.30
C ILE A 147 7.34 3.29 33.04
N SER A 148 7.79 3.24 31.77
CA SER A 148 9.01 2.52 31.42
C SER A 148 10.27 3.14 32.05
N TRP A 149 10.25 4.42 32.41
CA TRP A 149 11.37 5.06 33.13
C TRP A 149 11.54 4.54 34.58
N PHE A 150 10.50 3.94 35.17
CA PHE A 150 10.56 3.31 36.50
C PHE A 150 10.64 1.78 36.46
N ALA A 151 10.79 1.18 35.27
CA ALA A 151 10.71 -0.27 35.07
C ALA A 151 9.47 -0.91 35.73
N GLY A 152 8.34 -0.17 35.76
CA GLY A 152 7.08 -0.64 36.37
C GLY A 152 7.03 -0.68 37.90
N ASN A 153 8.08 -0.24 38.61
CA ASN A 153 8.20 -0.41 40.07
C ASN A 153 7.52 0.69 40.93
N ASN A 154 6.96 1.74 40.31
CA ASN A 154 6.38 2.86 41.03
C ASN A 154 4.87 2.67 41.28
N LYS A 155 4.50 2.38 42.54
CA LYS A 155 3.10 2.18 42.98
C LYS A 155 2.16 3.38 42.81
N GLN A 156 2.70 4.57 42.54
CA GLN A 156 1.90 5.78 42.28
C GLN A 156 1.53 5.95 40.80
N LEU A 157 2.18 5.19 39.91
CA LEU A 157 1.82 5.10 38.51
C LEU A 157 0.83 3.95 38.28
N PRO A 158 -0.05 4.05 37.27
CA PRO A 158 -0.91 2.95 36.90
C PRO A 158 -0.09 1.76 36.39
N SER A 159 -0.68 0.56 36.45
CA SER A 159 -0.07 -0.66 35.96
C SER A 159 0.28 -0.52 34.47
N GLU A 160 1.48 -0.95 34.11
CA GLU A 160 1.91 -1.01 32.69
C GLU A 160 0.96 -1.87 31.87
N VAL A 161 0.44 -2.95 32.46
CA VAL A 161 -0.53 -3.84 31.81
C VAL A 161 -1.83 -3.08 31.50
N ASP A 162 -2.35 -2.29 32.44
CA ASP A 162 -3.61 -1.56 32.26
C ASP A 162 -3.46 -0.46 31.20
N VAL A 163 -2.32 0.25 31.18
CA VAL A 163 -2.02 1.26 30.16
C VAL A 163 -1.83 0.62 28.80
N ASN A 164 -1.12 -0.51 28.71
CA ASN A 164 -0.93 -1.22 27.44
C ASN A 164 -2.24 -1.79 26.89
N ILE A 165 -3.16 -2.26 27.74
CA ILE A 165 -4.52 -2.64 27.34
C ILE A 165 -5.24 -1.44 26.72
N LEU A 166 -5.24 -0.28 27.39
CA LEU A 166 -5.89 0.92 26.86
C LEU A 166 -5.22 1.47 25.60
N LEU A 167 -3.88 1.40 25.50
CA LEU A 167 -3.14 1.74 24.28
C LEU A 167 -3.53 0.85 23.12
N THR A 168 -3.66 -0.45 23.38
CA THR A 168 -4.11 -1.42 22.39
C THR A 168 -5.54 -1.13 21.94
N GLU A 169 -6.44 -0.84 22.88
CA GLU A 169 -7.83 -0.49 22.57
C GLU A 169 -7.97 0.83 21.80
N LYS A 170 -7.21 1.88 22.17
CA LYS A 170 -7.29 3.21 21.55
C LYS A 170 -6.44 3.35 20.29
N GLY A 171 -5.41 2.53 20.12
CA GLY A 171 -4.51 2.55 18.96
C GLY A 171 -5.24 2.38 17.63
N ILE A 172 -6.30 1.56 17.62
CA ILE A 172 -7.15 1.30 16.44
C ILE A 172 -7.85 2.56 15.94
N LEU A 173 -8.16 3.51 16.84
CA LEU A 173 -8.85 4.76 16.52
C LEU A 173 -7.93 5.99 16.57
N SER A 174 -6.63 5.80 16.83
CA SER A 174 -5.65 6.88 17.00
C SER A 174 -5.63 7.84 15.80
N ASN A 175 -5.73 7.30 14.59
CA ASN A 175 -5.80 8.08 13.34
C ASN A 175 -7.03 9.00 13.27
N PHE A 176 -8.09 8.71 14.01
CA PHE A 176 -9.32 9.50 14.01
C PHE A 176 -9.48 10.41 15.22
N GLU A 177 -8.70 10.26 16.29
CA GLU A 177 -8.89 11.05 17.53
C GLU A 177 -8.96 12.56 17.26
N HIS A 178 -8.06 13.08 16.41
CA HIS A 178 -8.01 14.49 16.02
C HIS A 178 -9.21 14.95 15.16
N LEU A 179 -9.88 14.02 14.47
CA LEU A 179 -11.06 14.30 13.65
C LEU A 179 -12.36 14.28 14.49
N LEU A 180 -12.40 13.50 15.56
CA LEU A 180 -13.63 13.09 16.24
C LEU A 180 -13.96 13.83 17.53
N ILE A 181 -12.95 14.24 18.31
CA ILE A 181 -13.16 14.59 19.72
C ILE A 181 -13.70 16.03 19.89
N SER A 182 -13.50 16.93 18.91
CA SER A 182 -13.99 18.33 19.00
C SER A 182 -14.68 18.88 17.74
N ASN A 183 -14.41 18.31 16.56
CA ASN A 183 -14.65 19.00 15.28
C ASN A 183 -15.64 18.31 14.32
N PHE A 184 -16.37 17.27 14.75
CA PHE A 184 -17.40 16.63 13.93
C PHE A 184 -18.77 17.30 14.14
N THR A 185 -19.45 17.69 13.06
CA THR A 185 -20.79 18.31 13.07
C THR A 185 -21.58 17.94 11.80
N GLY A 186 -22.90 18.05 11.87
CA GLY A 186 -23.78 17.67 10.78
C GLY A 186 -23.87 16.16 10.56
N ARG A 187 -24.23 15.78 9.33
CA ARG A 187 -24.29 14.38 8.85
C ARG A 187 -25.26 13.47 9.62
N VAL A 188 -26.37 14.04 10.10
CA VAL A 188 -27.32 13.30 10.95
C VAL A 188 -27.98 12.15 10.19
N ASN A 189 -28.37 12.38 8.93
CA ASN A 189 -29.03 11.38 8.08
C ASN A 189 -28.03 10.29 7.67
N GLU A 190 -26.85 10.68 7.23
CA GLU A 190 -25.79 9.77 6.81
C GLU A 190 -25.33 8.87 7.98
N MET A 191 -25.21 9.44 9.18
CA MET A 191 -24.96 8.66 10.39
C MET A 191 -26.12 7.72 10.76
N ALA A 192 -27.37 8.11 10.53
CA ALA A 192 -28.52 7.26 10.78
C ALA A 192 -28.55 6.04 9.83
N GLU A 193 -28.24 6.25 8.55
CA GLU A 193 -28.09 5.17 7.56
C GLU A 193 -26.96 4.22 7.93
N LEU A 194 -25.79 4.74 8.29
CA LEU A 194 -24.66 3.92 8.75
C LEU A 194 -25.02 3.10 9.99
N ARG A 195 -25.64 3.71 11.02
CA ARG A 195 -26.08 3.00 12.23
C ARG A 195 -27.09 1.89 11.93
N ASN A 196 -27.97 2.10 10.97
CA ASN A 196 -28.93 1.08 10.53
C ASN A 196 -28.23 -0.07 9.81
N HIS A 197 -27.24 0.22 8.95
CA HIS A 197 -26.45 -0.79 8.24
C HIS A 197 -25.69 -1.71 9.20
N ILE A 198 -25.04 -1.13 10.21
CA ILE A 198 -24.25 -1.88 11.21
C ILE A 198 -25.06 -2.34 12.43
N GLU A 199 -26.37 -2.16 12.43
CA GLU A 199 -27.30 -2.60 13.49
C GLU A 199 -27.01 -2.06 14.91
N LEU A 200 -26.36 -0.90 15.02
CA LEU A 200 -25.92 -0.33 16.30
C LEU A 200 -27.09 -0.04 17.27
N ASN A 201 -28.27 0.29 16.73
CA ASN A 201 -29.44 0.73 17.50
C ASN A 201 -30.58 -0.31 17.58
N ALA A 202 -30.39 -1.53 17.06
CA ALA A 202 -31.49 -2.48 16.86
C ALA A 202 -32.12 -3.06 18.14
N ARG A 203 -31.67 -2.70 19.35
CA ARG A 203 -32.18 -3.27 20.62
C ARG A 203 -32.27 -2.29 21.79
N SER A 204 -32.86 -1.12 21.55
CA SER A 204 -33.35 -0.25 22.64
C SER A 204 -34.65 0.45 22.27
N GLY A 205 -35.77 -0.13 22.69
CA GLY A 205 -36.96 0.63 23.11
C GLY A 205 -37.88 1.21 22.03
N ILE A 206 -37.98 0.61 20.85
CA ILE A 206 -38.97 1.00 19.84
C ILE A 206 -40.04 -0.09 19.77
N SER A 207 -41.33 0.28 19.83
CA SER A 207 -42.45 -0.66 19.94
C SER A 207 -42.48 -1.67 18.77
N GLU A 208 -42.75 -2.94 19.08
CA GLU A 208 -42.80 -4.08 18.13
C GLU A 208 -43.66 -3.81 16.88
N MET A 209 -44.62 -2.89 16.98
CA MET A 209 -45.52 -2.49 15.90
C MET A 209 -44.80 -1.69 14.79
N SER A 210 -43.83 -0.85 15.17
CA SER A 210 -43.09 0.00 14.22
C SER A 210 -41.93 -0.73 13.54
N GLN A 211 -41.37 -1.76 14.20
CA GLN A 211 -40.38 -2.66 13.60
C GLN A 211 -40.93 -3.46 12.41
N LYS A 212 -42.21 -3.85 12.44
CA LYS A 212 -42.86 -4.52 11.31
C LYS A 212 -43.07 -3.59 10.12
N VAL A 213 -43.37 -2.32 10.36
CA VAL A 213 -43.52 -1.30 9.30
C VAL A 213 -42.16 -0.89 8.74
N TYR A 214 -41.12 -0.79 9.59
CA TYR A 214 -39.75 -0.47 9.17
C TYR A 214 -39.13 -1.60 8.35
N ASN A 215 -39.24 -2.87 8.79
CA ASN A 215 -38.77 -4.02 8.02
C ASN A 215 -39.58 -4.28 6.73
N TRP A 216 -40.81 -3.77 6.64
CA TRP A 216 -41.63 -3.84 5.43
C TRP A 216 -41.27 -2.74 4.40
N LEU A 217 -40.80 -1.57 4.86
CA LEU A 217 -40.34 -0.47 4.00
C LEU A 217 -38.90 -0.64 3.50
N PHE A 218 -38.04 -1.34 4.25
CA PHE A 218 -36.63 -1.52 3.90
C PHE A 218 -36.34 -2.98 3.45
N LYS A 219 -36.18 -3.12 2.12
CA LYS A 219 -35.67 -4.25 1.33
C LYS A 219 -34.58 -5.10 2.03
N GLU A 220 -34.44 -6.35 1.57
CA GLU A 220 -33.34 -7.30 1.89
C GLU A 220 -32.05 -6.57 2.29
N LYS A 221 -31.59 -6.79 3.53
CA LYS A 221 -30.42 -6.12 4.08
C LYS A 221 -29.19 -6.47 3.26
N LYS A 222 -28.51 -5.43 2.79
CA LYS A 222 -27.38 -5.52 1.89
C LYS A 222 -26.07 -5.65 2.67
N LEU A 223 -25.12 -6.41 2.14
CA LEU A 223 -23.80 -6.65 2.74
C LEU A 223 -22.96 -5.36 2.82
N ILE A 224 -22.98 -4.57 1.74
CA ILE A 224 -22.05 -3.47 1.50
C ILE A 224 -22.77 -2.12 1.59
N MET A 225 -22.16 -1.17 2.31
CA MET A 225 -22.48 0.25 2.24
C MET A 225 -21.31 1.00 1.58
N ALA A 226 -21.53 1.48 0.36
CA ALA A 226 -20.56 2.22 -0.43
C ALA A 226 -20.73 3.73 -0.21
N ILE A 227 -19.79 4.34 0.52
CA ILE A 227 -19.72 5.77 0.76
C ILE A 227 -18.91 6.42 -0.36
N ASN A 228 -19.52 7.32 -1.12
CA ASN A 228 -18.84 8.05 -2.19
C ASN A 228 -18.92 9.57 -1.98
N GLY A 229 -18.03 10.31 -2.64
CA GLY A 229 -18.02 11.78 -2.57
C GLY A 229 -16.65 12.39 -2.83
N PRO A 230 -16.58 13.70 -3.12
CA PRO A 230 -15.33 14.36 -3.51
C PRO A 230 -14.27 14.34 -2.39
N GLY A 231 -13.02 14.65 -2.75
CA GLY A 231 -11.93 14.78 -1.80
C GLY A 231 -12.22 15.84 -0.73
N GLY A 232 -11.87 15.56 0.53
CA GLY A 232 -12.06 16.51 1.64
C GLY A 232 -13.50 16.66 2.17
N ILE A 233 -14.48 15.95 1.59
CA ILE A 233 -15.91 16.08 1.96
C ILE A 233 -16.26 15.51 3.36
N GLY A 234 -15.31 14.81 4.00
CA GLY A 234 -15.46 14.26 5.36
C GLY A 234 -15.75 12.76 5.45
N LYS A 235 -15.47 11.96 4.40
CA LYS A 235 -15.65 10.48 4.42
C LYS A 235 -14.97 9.78 5.60
N SER A 236 -13.65 9.95 5.74
CA SER A 236 -12.90 9.33 6.84
C SER A 236 -13.30 9.86 8.21
N ALA A 237 -13.81 11.10 8.30
CA ALA A 237 -14.36 11.64 9.55
C ALA A 237 -15.70 10.96 9.91
N LEU A 238 -16.57 10.71 8.92
CA LEU A 238 -17.83 9.99 9.09
C LEU A 238 -17.58 8.53 9.51
N VAL A 239 -16.65 7.87 8.84
CA VAL A 239 -16.20 6.51 9.16
C VAL A 239 -15.60 6.44 10.57
N GLY A 240 -14.67 7.34 10.89
CA GLY A 240 -14.10 7.41 12.24
C GLY A 240 -15.18 7.60 13.29
N ARG A 241 -16.23 8.39 12.99
CA ARG A 241 -17.30 8.69 13.94
C ARG A 241 -18.14 7.46 14.24
N ILE A 242 -18.50 6.69 13.23
CA ILE A 242 -19.26 5.45 13.45
C ILE A 242 -18.43 4.41 14.19
N LEU A 243 -17.14 4.23 13.85
CA LEU A 243 -16.25 3.30 14.54
C LEU A 243 -16.00 3.71 16.00
N TRP A 244 -15.91 5.01 16.27
CA TRP A 244 -15.86 5.51 17.64
C TRP A 244 -17.16 5.25 18.40
N GLU A 245 -18.34 5.44 17.78
CA GLU A 245 -19.61 5.06 18.42
C GLU A 245 -19.73 3.56 18.69
N CYS A 246 -19.18 2.71 17.81
CA CYS A 246 -19.03 1.27 18.06
C CYS A 246 -18.15 1.01 19.27
N ALA A 247 -16.99 1.67 19.35
CA ALA A 247 -16.06 1.52 20.46
C ALA A 247 -16.68 2.03 21.79
N GLN A 248 -17.57 3.02 21.77
CA GLN A 248 -18.20 3.53 23.01
C GLN A 248 -19.35 2.64 23.53
N GLN A 249 -19.75 1.59 22.80
CA GLN A 249 -20.75 0.65 23.30
C GLN A 249 -20.25 -0.13 24.52
N LYS A 250 -21.18 -0.56 25.39
CA LYS A 250 -20.87 -1.44 26.53
C LYS A 250 -20.18 -2.71 26.02
N LYS A 251 -19.21 -3.26 26.78
CA LYS A 251 -18.40 -4.43 26.38
C LYS A 251 -19.22 -5.60 25.80
N ASP A 252 -20.39 -5.88 26.37
CA ASP A 252 -21.30 -6.95 25.93
C ASP A 252 -22.06 -6.68 24.62
N LYS A 253 -22.15 -5.41 24.21
CA LYS A 253 -22.83 -4.95 22.99
C LYS A 253 -21.88 -4.29 21.99
N ARG A 254 -20.58 -4.24 22.29
CA ARG A 254 -19.54 -3.65 21.44
C ARG A 254 -19.33 -4.54 20.20
N PRO A 255 -19.75 -4.10 19.00
CA PRO A 255 -19.48 -4.86 17.79
C PRO A 255 -17.98 -4.76 17.49
N PRO A 256 -17.31 -5.89 17.21
CA PRO A 256 -15.92 -5.84 16.78
C PRO A 256 -15.82 -5.29 15.36
N PHE A 257 -14.74 -4.58 15.06
CA PHE A 257 -14.54 -3.98 13.75
C PHE A 257 -13.10 -4.05 13.25
N ALA A 258 -12.87 -3.81 11.96
CA ALA A 258 -11.54 -3.58 11.40
C ALA A 258 -11.59 -2.41 10.41
N TYR A 259 -10.52 -1.61 10.39
CA TYR A 259 -10.35 -0.46 9.50
C TYR A 259 -9.10 -0.66 8.64
N LEU A 260 -9.30 -0.70 7.33
CA LEU A 260 -8.27 -0.99 6.34
C LEU A 260 -8.22 0.12 5.30
N PRO A 261 -7.27 1.06 5.40
CA PRO A 261 -7.08 2.09 4.40
C PRO A 261 -6.15 1.57 3.27
N PHE A 262 -6.62 1.63 2.03
CA PHE A 262 -5.89 1.09 0.87
C PHE A 262 -4.70 1.97 0.40
N ASP A 263 -4.42 3.08 1.08
CA ASP A 263 -3.21 3.88 0.88
C ASP A 263 -1.95 3.24 1.51
N GLN A 264 -2.10 2.14 2.25
CA GLN A 264 -1.01 1.39 2.85
C GLN A 264 -0.47 0.28 1.93
N SER A 265 0.86 0.20 1.78
CA SER A 265 1.54 -0.78 0.92
C SER A 265 1.43 -2.25 1.36
N THR A 266 0.96 -2.50 2.58
CA THR A 266 0.78 -3.85 3.16
C THR A 266 -0.48 -4.56 2.65
N LEU A 267 -1.47 -3.81 2.19
CA LEU A 267 -2.75 -4.34 1.71
C LEU A 267 -2.69 -4.58 0.19
N ARG A 268 -2.88 -5.84 -0.22
CA ARG A 268 -2.88 -6.22 -1.64
C ARG A 268 -4.22 -6.81 -2.03
N ILE A 269 -5.00 -6.09 -2.83
CA ILE A 269 -6.33 -6.52 -3.23
C ILE A 269 -6.31 -7.76 -4.14
N GLU A 270 -5.24 -7.95 -4.93
CA GLU A 270 -5.00 -9.15 -5.75
C GLU A 270 -4.74 -10.40 -4.91
N SER A 271 -4.42 -10.22 -3.63
CA SER A 271 -4.13 -11.29 -2.69
C SER A 271 -5.06 -11.17 -1.49
N PRO A 272 -6.35 -11.56 -1.62
CA PRO A 272 -7.36 -11.30 -0.60
C PRO A 272 -7.04 -11.87 0.79
N PHE A 273 -6.21 -12.91 0.89
CA PHE A 273 -5.76 -13.42 2.19
C PHE A 273 -5.02 -12.37 3.03
N THR A 274 -4.34 -11.39 2.40
CA THR A 274 -3.65 -10.31 3.11
C THR A 274 -4.63 -9.43 3.87
N ILE A 275 -5.81 -9.18 3.28
CA ILE A 275 -6.93 -8.48 3.90
C ILE A 275 -7.45 -9.26 5.11
N LEU A 276 -7.62 -10.58 4.98
CA LEU A 276 -8.10 -11.43 6.07
C LEU A 276 -7.15 -11.46 7.26
N VAL A 277 -5.84 -11.53 7.01
CA VAL A 277 -4.81 -11.50 8.05
C VAL A 277 -4.83 -10.18 8.80
N GLU A 278 -4.95 -9.06 8.08
CA GLU A 278 -5.04 -7.73 8.71
C GLU A 278 -6.30 -7.60 9.57
N ILE A 279 -7.46 -8.04 9.06
CA ILE A 279 -8.70 -8.04 9.83
C ILE A 279 -8.53 -8.90 11.10
N ALA A 280 -7.99 -10.12 10.97
CA ALA A 280 -7.76 -11.01 12.12
C ALA A 280 -6.80 -10.40 13.16
N ALA A 281 -5.77 -9.68 12.71
CA ALA A 281 -4.84 -8.97 13.59
C ALA A 281 -5.55 -7.87 14.39
N GLN A 282 -6.34 -7.02 13.75
CA GLN A 282 -7.10 -5.96 14.43
C GLN A 282 -8.19 -6.52 15.37
N LEU A 283 -8.82 -7.63 15.00
CA LEU A 283 -9.81 -8.32 15.84
C LEU A 283 -9.16 -8.93 17.09
N ARG A 284 -7.93 -9.45 16.99
CA ARG A 284 -7.16 -9.98 18.14
C ARG A 284 -6.96 -8.92 19.21
N LEU A 285 -6.65 -7.69 18.80
CA LEU A 285 -6.45 -6.56 19.71
C LEU A 285 -7.73 -6.20 20.47
N GLN A 286 -8.90 -6.32 19.83
CA GLN A 286 -10.20 -6.00 20.45
C GLN A 286 -10.78 -7.15 21.28
N LEU A 287 -10.37 -8.39 20.99
CA LEU A 287 -10.95 -9.60 21.55
C LEU A 287 -9.87 -10.55 22.10
N PRO A 288 -9.09 -10.17 23.13
CA PRO A 288 -8.03 -11.01 23.68
C PRO A 288 -8.53 -12.39 24.14
N GLN A 289 -9.78 -12.49 24.59
CA GLN A 289 -10.38 -13.77 25.02
C GLN A 289 -10.56 -14.79 23.87
N HIS A 290 -10.48 -14.36 22.62
CA HIS A 290 -10.57 -15.22 21.43
C HIS A 290 -9.22 -15.47 20.75
N GLU A 291 -8.11 -15.14 21.42
CA GLU A 291 -6.75 -15.30 20.89
C GLU A 291 -6.49 -16.70 20.31
N SER A 292 -6.90 -17.77 21.02
CA SER A 292 -6.73 -19.14 20.56
C SER A 292 -7.46 -19.47 19.25
N ARG A 293 -8.63 -18.87 19.02
CA ARG A 293 -9.40 -19.03 17.78
C ARG A 293 -8.74 -18.29 16.62
N ILE A 294 -8.20 -17.11 16.89
CA ILE A 294 -7.47 -16.32 15.89
C ILE A 294 -6.14 -16.99 15.55
N ASP A 295 -5.43 -17.57 16.53
CA ASP A 295 -4.21 -18.33 16.29
C ASP A 295 -4.46 -19.61 15.49
N TYR A 296 -5.60 -20.26 15.71
CA TYR A 296 -6.08 -21.35 14.86
C TYR A 296 -6.28 -20.90 13.42
N PHE A 297 -7.02 -19.80 13.18
CA PHE A 297 -7.15 -19.25 11.82
C PHE A 297 -5.78 -18.88 11.21
N ASN A 298 -4.86 -18.30 11.98
CA ASN A 298 -3.51 -17.99 11.51
C ASN A 298 -2.69 -19.25 11.16
N SER A 299 -2.93 -20.39 11.81
CA SER A 299 -2.36 -21.67 11.36
C SER A 299 -2.92 -22.10 10.01
N PHE A 300 -4.22 -21.95 9.79
CA PHE A 300 -4.86 -22.21 8.49
C PHE A 300 -4.27 -21.32 7.39
N VAL A 301 -4.04 -20.03 7.65
CA VAL A 301 -3.36 -19.12 6.71
C VAL A 301 -1.94 -19.60 6.38
N ARG A 302 -1.19 -20.07 7.37
CA ARG A 302 0.17 -20.60 7.14
C ARG A 302 0.13 -21.85 6.26
N ASP A 303 -0.81 -22.75 6.51
CA ASP A 303 -0.97 -23.98 5.72
C ASP A 303 -1.47 -23.68 4.31
N PHE A 304 -2.38 -22.72 4.16
CA PHE A 304 -2.81 -22.19 2.88
C PHE A 304 -1.64 -21.60 2.07
N ARG A 305 -0.77 -20.81 2.71
CA ARG A 305 0.42 -20.23 2.07
C ARG A 305 1.40 -21.32 1.62
N LYS A 306 1.68 -22.29 2.49
CA LYS A 306 2.48 -23.46 2.14
C LYS A 306 1.86 -24.24 0.99
N GLY A 307 0.54 -24.45 1.00
CA GLY A 307 -0.18 -25.12 -0.08
C GLY A 307 -0.10 -24.35 -1.41
N LYS A 308 -0.20 -23.02 -1.41
CA LYS A 308 0.04 -22.20 -2.61
C LYS A 308 1.48 -22.28 -3.08
N ASP A 309 2.44 -22.21 -2.16
CA ASP A 309 3.85 -22.38 -2.49
C ASP A 309 4.11 -23.78 -3.08
N ASP A 310 3.55 -24.85 -2.51
CA ASP A 310 3.67 -26.22 -3.02
C ASP A 310 3.00 -26.39 -4.40
N LEU A 311 1.83 -25.77 -4.62
CA LEU A 311 1.17 -25.73 -5.94
C LEU A 311 2.03 -25.01 -6.97
N ASN A 312 2.70 -23.92 -6.58
CA ASN A 312 3.63 -23.19 -7.42
C ASN A 312 4.93 -23.99 -7.66
N ILE A 313 5.40 -24.74 -6.66
CA ILE A 313 6.64 -25.54 -6.73
C ILE A 313 6.42 -26.87 -7.47
N ARG A 314 5.17 -27.29 -7.74
CA ARG A 314 4.83 -28.56 -8.40
C ARG A 314 5.48 -29.79 -7.73
N SER A 315 5.95 -29.67 -6.48
CA SER A 315 6.84 -30.65 -5.85
C SER A 315 6.15 -31.88 -5.27
N VAL A 316 4.82 -31.88 -5.13
CA VAL A 316 4.12 -33.00 -4.47
C VAL A 316 2.76 -33.26 -5.13
N SER A 317 2.68 -34.41 -5.81
CA SER A 317 1.47 -35.05 -6.40
C SER A 317 1.05 -34.53 -7.78
N ALA A 318 1.27 -35.35 -8.80
CA ALA A 318 0.69 -35.12 -10.11
C ALA A 318 -0.81 -35.43 -10.09
N ASN A 319 -1.54 -34.34 -9.93
CA ASN A 319 -2.96 -34.27 -10.12
C ASN A 319 -3.22 -33.72 -11.52
N THR A 320 -4.33 -34.13 -12.11
CA THR A 320 -4.81 -33.60 -13.40
C THR A 320 -4.99 -32.07 -13.34
N ARG A 321 -5.06 -31.39 -14.50
CA ARG A 321 -5.37 -29.94 -14.56
C ARG A 321 -6.60 -29.58 -13.74
N SER A 322 -7.68 -30.34 -13.93
CA SER A 322 -8.95 -30.15 -13.24
C SER A 322 -8.77 -30.28 -11.73
N GLU A 323 -8.06 -31.30 -11.25
CA GLU A 323 -7.82 -31.48 -9.81
C GLU A 323 -6.88 -30.42 -9.20
N ARG A 324 -6.01 -29.77 -9.97
CA ARG A 324 -5.18 -28.66 -9.47
C ARG A 324 -5.98 -27.37 -9.33
N ILE A 325 -6.79 -27.08 -10.35
CA ILE A 325 -7.74 -25.98 -10.36
C ILE A 325 -8.74 -26.17 -9.20
N ASP A 326 -9.32 -27.36 -9.07
CA ASP A 326 -10.26 -27.69 -8.00
C ASP A 326 -9.61 -27.54 -6.63
N ARG A 327 -8.39 -28.07 -6.42
CA ARG A 327 -7.66 -27.88 -5.15
C ARG A 327 -7.33 -26.42 -4.83
N TYR A 328 -7.06 -25.59 -5.83
CA TYR A 328 -6.78 -24.16 -5.60
C TYR A 328 -8.04 -23.41 -5.18
N HIS A 329 -9.14 -23.59 -5.92
CA HIS A 329 -10.42 -22.99 -5.57
C HIS A 329 -10.94 -23.54 -4.25
N ASP A 330 -10.75 -24.83 -3.98
CA ASP A 330 -11.03 -25.43 -2.67
C ASP A 330 -10.18 -24.75 -1.58
N ASN A 331 -8.88 -24.53 -1.80
CA ASN A 331 -8.03 -23.88 -0.80
C ASN A 331 -8.47 -22.43 -0.50
N ASP A 332 -8.75 -21.61 -1.52
CA ASP A 332 -9.27 -20.24 -1.35
C ASP A 332 -10.66 -20.28 -0.67
N TYR A 333 -11.55 -21.15 -1.15
CA TYR A 333 -12.89 -21.32 -0.60
C TYR A 333 -12.85 -21.75 0.87
N GLN A 334 -12.04 -22.74 1.22
CA GLN A 334 -11.88 -23.21 2.60
C GLN A 334 -11.28 -22.11 3.48
N LEU A 335 -10.28 -21.35 3.00
CA LEU A 335 -9.74 -20.23 3.76
C LEU A 335 -10.81 -19.19 4.09
N TYR A 336 -11.59 -18.77 3.09
CA TYR A 336 -12.63 -17.76 3.27
C TYR A 336 -13.77 -18.29 4.15
N ARG A 337 -14.09 -19.58 4.02
CA ARG A 337 -15.04 -20.28 4.86
C ARG A 337 -14.59 -20.34 6.33
N GLU A 338 -13.35 -20.73 6.58
CA GLU A 338 -12.78 -20.76 7.93
C GLU A 338 -12.72 -19.36 8.55
N PHE A 339 -12.48 -18.33 7.75
CA PHE A 339 -12.60 -16.95 8.22
C PHE A 339 -14.05 -16.60 8.61
N GLY A 340 -15.04 -16.98 7.80
CA GLY A 340 -16.46 -16.81 8.16
C GLY A 340 -16.83 -17.51 9.47
N LYS A 341 -16.32 -18.73 9.70
CA LYS A 341 -16.48 -19.44 10.97
C LYS A 341 -15.81 -18.72 12.14
N LEU A 342 -14.60 -18.20 11.95
CA LEU A 342 -13.94 -17.36 12.95
C LEU A 342 -14.83 -16.17 13.32
N LEU A 343 -15.39 -15.46 12.34
CA LEU A 343 -16.29 -14.32 12.60
C LEU A 343 -17.53 -14.74 13.38
N SER A 344 -18.12 -15.89 13.05
CA SER A 344 -19.24 -16.46 13.80
C SER A 344 -18.88 -16.77 15.26
N ASP A 345 -17.71 -17.38 15.50
CA ASP A 345 -17.24 -17.76 16.84
C ASP A 345 -16.99 -16.54 17.75
N ILE A 346 -16.40 -15.47 17.20
CA ILE A 346 -16.07 -14.26 17.96
C ILE A 346 -17.27 -13.32 18.14
N SER A 347 -18.28 -13.44 17.29
CA SER A 347 -19.48 -12.60 17.29
C SER A 347 -20.47 -12.97 18.40
N LEU A 348 -20.44 -14.22 18.88
CA LEU A 348 -21.40 -14.72 19.84
C LEU A 348 -21.15 -14.14 21.25
N LYS A 349 -22.01 -13.21 21.69
CA LYS A 349 -22.00 -12.67 23.07
C LYS A 349 -23.35 -12.81 23.74
N ASN A 350 -23.38 -13.41 24.93
CA ASN A 350 -24.58 -13.56 25.76
C ASN A 350 -25.81 -14.08 24.97
N GLY A 351 -25.61 -15.07 24.10
CA GLY A 351 -26.65 -15.68 23.27
C GLY A 351 -27.15 -14.82 22.10
N SER A 352 -26.47 -13.70 21.79
CA SER A 352 -26.77 -12.83 20.66
C SER A 352 -25.54 -12.68 19.76
N MET A 353 -25.76 -12.77 18.45
CA MET A 353 -24.73 -12.62 17.43
C MET A 353 -24.57 -11.14 17.10
N LEU A 354 -23.41 -10.55 17.44
CA LEU A 354 -23.10 -9.15 17.12
C LEU A 354 -22.58 -8.99 15.68
N PRO A 355 -22.90 -7.90 14.98
CA PRO A 355 -22.32 -7.67 13.67
C PRO A 355 -20.79 -7.51 13.77
N VAL A 356 -20.06 -8.03 12.79
CA VAL A 356 -18.63 -7.75 12.60
C VAL A 356 -18.51 -6.76 11.44
N ILE A 357 -17.87 -5.63 11.70
CA ILE A 357 -17.82 -4.50 10.76
C ILE A 357 -16.43 -4.42 10.13
N VAL A 358 -16.35 -4.42 8.81
CA VAL A 358 -15.09 -4.19 8.10
C VAL A 358 -15.21 -2.93 7.26
N VAL A 359 -14.25 -2.03 7.41
CA VAL A 359 -14.18 -0.79 6.66
C VAL A 359 -12.99 -0.83 5.72
N PHE A 360 -13.27 -0.63 4.44
CA PHE A 360 -12.29 -0.37 3.40
C PHE A 360 -12.33 1.12 3.07
N ASP A 361 -11.32 1.87 3.48
CA ASP A 361 -11.20 3.31 3.16
C ASP A 361 -10.23 3.52 1.99
N THR A 362 -10.28 4.71 1.40
CA THR A 362 -9.51 5.06 0.21
C THR A 362 -9.62 4.03 -0.92
N PHE A 363 -10.81 3.45 -1.09
CA PHE A 363 -11.04 2.38 -2.07
C PHE A 363 -10.79 2.84 -3.51
N GLU A 364 -10.77 4.15 -3.78
CA GLU A 364 -10.32 4.68 -5.07
C GLU A 364 -8.92 4.19 -5.46
N GLU A 365 -8.04 3.89 -4.49
CA GLU A 365 -6.67 3.41 -4.73
C GLU A 365 -6.62 2.03 -5.41
N VAL A 366 -7.71 1.27 -5.32
CA VAL A 366 -7.85 -0.06 -5.91
C VAL A 366 -8.99 -0.15 -6.92
N GLN A 367 -9.92 0.82 -6.92
CA GLN A 367 -11.07 0.85 -7.82
C GLN A 367 -10.66 1.08 -9.29
N PHE A 368 -9.55 1.78 -9.54
CA PHE A 368 -9.09 1.96 -10.91
C PHE A 368 -8.42 0.71 -11.48
N ARG A 369 -8.21 -0.35 -10.70
CA ARG A 369 -7.65 -1.60 -11.24
C ARG A 369 -8.65 -2.28 -12.18
N ASP A 370 -8.13 -3.07 -13.12
CA ASP A 370 -9.00 -3.84 -14.01
C ASP A 370 -9.93 -4.79 -13.25
N ARG A 371 -11.11 -5.01 -13.84
CA ARG A 371 -12.17 -5.82 -13.26
C ARG A 371 -11.70 -7.22 -12.87
N GLU A 372 -10.81 -7.80 -13.65
CA GLU A 372 -10.30 -9.15 -13.44
C GLU A 372 -9.47 -9.23 -12.15
N SER A 373 -8.71 -8.19 -11.80
CA SER A 373 -7.98 -8.10 -10.51
C SER A 373 -8.87 -8.11 -9.27
N LEU A 374 -10.08 -7.54 -9.36
CA LEU A 374 -10.97 -7.39 -8.19
C LEU A 374 -11.82 -8.65 -7.93
N GLN A 375 -11.80 -9.64 -8.83
CA GLN A 375 -12.67 -10.81 -8.76
C GLN A 375 -12.45 -11.64 -7.49
N GLY A 376 -11.20 -11.90 -7.13
CA GLY A 376 -10.86 -12.65 -5.91
C GLY A 376 -11.37 -11.95 -4.65
N PHE A 377 -11.31 -10.61 -4.61
CA PHE A 377 -11.82 -9.80 -3.49
C PHE A 377 -13.34 -9.92 -3.35
N TRP A 378 -14.10 -9.78 -4.44
CA TRP A 378 -15.56 -9.92 -4.39
C TRP A 378 -15.99 -11.34 -4.00
N ARG A 379 -15.34 -12.36 -4.58
CA ARG A 379 -15.58 -13.77 -4.21
C ARG A 379 -15.33 -14.03 -2.73
N MET A 380 -14.26 -13.45 -2.17
CA MET A 380 -13.97 -13.54 -0.74
C MET A 380 -15.12 -12.96 0.10
N LEU A 381 -15.61 -11.76 -0.22
CA LEU A 381 -16.72 -11.15 0.51
C LEU A 381 -18.00 -11.99 0.44
N ASP A 382 -18.32 -12.53 -0.74
CA ASP A 382 -19.50 -13.38 -0.94
C ASP A 382 -19.44 -14.67 -0.12
N ILE A 383 -18.29 -15.37 -0.12
CA ILE A 383 -18.12 -16.60 0.65
C ILE A 383 -18.18 -16.32 2.16
N VAL A 384 -17.50 -15.26 2.63
CA VAL A 384 -17.54 -14.87 4.05
C VAL A 384 -18.97 -14.50 4.47
N TYR A 385 -19.70 -13.75 3.64
CA TYR A 385 -21.10 -13.40 3.91
C TYR A 385 -22.03 -14.62 3.93
N SER A 386 -21.81 -15.59 3.03
CA SER A 386 -22.60 -16.82 2.99
C SER A 386 -22.45 -17.65 4.27
N GLU A 387 -21.27 -17.64 4.88
CA GLU A 387 -20.99 -18.35 6.13
C GLU A 387 -21.35 -17.53 7.38
N PHE A 388 -21.25 -16.20 7.31
CA PHE A 388 -21.60 -15.29 8.40
C PHE A 388 -22.44 -14.09 7.91
N PRO A 389 -23.78 -14.21 7.86
CA PRO A 389 -24.66 -13.15 7.34
C PRO A 389 -24.72 -11.85 8.16
N ASN A 390 -24.13 -11.82 9.36
CA ASN A 390 -23.98 -10.60 10.17
C ASN A 390 -22.67 -9.85 9.86
N PHE A 391 -21.93 -10.29 8.83
CA PHE A 391 -20.84 -9.54 8.25
C PHE A 391 -21.36 -8.25 7.61
N ARG A 392 -20.77 -7.10 7.96
CA ARG A 392 -21.13 -5.79 7.40
C ARG A 392 -19.89 -5.11 6.87
N VAL A 393 -19.97 -4.66 5.62
CA VAL A 393 -18.86 -4.01 4.94
C VAL A 393 -19.22 -2.56 4.68
N ILE A 394 -18.28 -1.65 4.95
CA ILE A 394 -18.34 -0.25 4.54
C ILE A 394 -17.17 -0.03 3.59
N ILE A 395 -17.44 0.48 2.39
CA ILE A 395 -16.41 0.84 1.42
C ILE A 395 -16.49 2.35 1.21
N ALA A 396 -15.43 3.09 1.51
CA ALA A 396 -15.35 4.52 1.30
C ALA A 396 -14.40 4.84 0.15
N GLY A 397 -14.88 5.61 -0.82
CA GLY A 397 -14.13 5.99 -2.02
C GLY A 397 -14.55 7.33 -2.61
N ARG A 398 -13.93 7.76 -3.71
CA ARG A 398 -14.32 8.99 -4.44
C ARG A 398 -15.51 8.77 -5.36
N SER A 399 -15.48 7.66 -6.07
CA SER A 399 -16.45 7.33 -7.11
C SER A 399 -17.44 6.27 -6.61
N PRO A 400 -18.66 6.23 -7.16
CA PRO A 400 -19.57 5.11 -6.92
C PRO A 400 -18.92 3.79 -7.38
N ILE A 401 -19.26 2.68 -6.71
CA ILE A 401 -18.72 1.36 -7.05
C ILE A 401 -19.56 0.79 -8.21
N ILE A 402 -19.08 1.00 -9.44
CA ILE A 402 -19.73 0.51 -10.65
C ILE A 402 -19.07 -0.82 -11.05
N ASP A 403 -19.43 -1.93 -10.39
CA ASP A 403 -19.06 -3.28 -10.88
C ASP A 403 -20.34 -4.08 -11.17
N SER A 404 -20.47 -4.52 -12.42
CA SER A 404 -21.63 -5.28 -12.92
C SER A 404 -21.82 -6.65 -12.27
N ARG A 405 -20.82 -7.16 -11.54
CA ARG A 405 -20.86 -8.48 -10.87
C ARG A 405 -21.22 -8.39 -9.39
N ILE A 406 -21.08 -7.21 -8.79
CA ILE A 406 -21.73 -6.94 -7.51
C ILE A 406 -23.22 -6.93 -7.82
N SER A 407 -23.96 -7.93 -7.34
CA SER A 407 -25.40 -7.85 -7.49
C SER A 407 -25.84 -6.53 -6.86
N THR A 408 -26.61 -5.71 -7.58
CA THR A 408 -27.20 -4.48 -7.03
C THR A 408 -28.07 -4.77 -5.78
N MET A 409 -28.33 -6.06 -5.50
CA MET A 409 -28.98 -6.57 -4.31
C MET A 409 -28.07 -6.64 -3.06
N LEU A 410 -26.74 -6.56 -3.19
CA LEU A 410 -25.80 -6.63 -2.06
C LEU A 410 -25.17 -5.28 -1.65
N THR A 411 -25.37 -4.20 -2.41
CA THR A 411 -24.76 -2.88 -2.13
C THR A 411 -25.78 -1.75 -2.02
N ASN A 412 -25.66 -0.93 -0.97
CA ASN A 412 -26.31 0.37 -0.81
C ASN A 412 -25.29 1.49 -1.00
N GLU A 413 -25.66 2.54 -1.72
CA GLU A 413 -24.79 3.71 -1.92
C GLU A 413 -25.21 4.85 -1.00
N LEU A 414 -24.21 5.51 -0.41
CA LEU A 414 -24.35 6.70 0.42
C LEU A 414 -23.46 7.81 -0.17
N SER A 415 -24.08 8.75 -0.87
CA SER A 415 -23.38 9.87 -1.49
C SER A 415 -23.24 11.03 -0.50
N LEU A 416 -22.01 11.49 -0.24
CA LEU A 416 -21.76 12.62 0.65
C LEU A 416 -21.80 13.94 -0.12
N GLU A 417 -22.80 14.75 0.18
CA GLU A 417 -22.93 16.12 -0.33
C GLU A 417 -22.14 17.14 0.51
N GLN A 418 -22.16 18.42 0.15
CA GLN A 418 -21.59 19.47 1.00
C GLN A 418 -22.37 19.61 2.32
N LEU A 419 -21.73 20.13 3.36
CA LEU A 419 -22.41 20.47 4.61
C LEU A 419 -23.44 21.58 4.38
N SER A 420 -24.53 21.56 5.15
CA SER A 420 -25.47 22.66 5.22
C SER A 420 -24.78 23.95 5.71
N GLU A 421 -25.36 25.11 5.43
CA GLU A 421 -24.83 26.39 5.92
C GLU A 421 -24.76 26.40 7.45
N GLU A 422 -25.79 25.88 8.13
CA GLU A 422 -25.84 25.77 9.59
C GLU A 422 -24.71 24.88 10.15
N ASP A 423 -24.48 23.72 9.53
CA ASP A 423 -23.41 22.81 9.92
C ASP A 423 -22.02 23.39 9.63
N SER A 424 -21.89 24.15 8.54
CA SER A 424 -20.65 24.83 8.16
C SER A 424 -20.28 25.90 9.20
N VAL A 425 -21.25 26.71 9.63
CA VAL A 425 -21.06 27.69 10.72
C VAL A 425 -20.74 26.99 12.04
N SER A 426 -21.43 25.89 12.37
CA SER A 426 -21.13 25.08 13.56
C SER A 426 -19.70 24.56 13.54
N LEU A 427 -19.21 24.09 12.38
CA LEU A 427 -17.85 23.60 12.21
C LEU A 427 -16.83 24.73 12.44
N LEU A 428 -17.02 25.89 11.81
CA LEU A 428 -16.13 27.04 11.95
C LEU A 428 -16.01 27.51 13.41
N LYS A 429 -17.12 27.54 14.16
CA LYS A 429 -17.11 27.87 15.59
C LYS A 429 -16.28 26.89 16.40
N ARG A 430 -16.43 25.58 16.17
CA ARG A 430 -15.65 24.54 16.84
C ARG A 430 -14.15 24.64 16.55
N LEU A 431 -13.81 25.09 15.35
CA LEU A 431 -12.43 25.34 14.92
C LEU A 431 -11.84 26.66 15.45
N GLY A 432 -12.58 27.41 16.27
CA GLY A 432 -12.08 28.61 16.95
C GLY A 432 -12.53 29.94 16.34
N VAL A 433 -13.37 29.94 15.30
CA VAL A 433 -13.97 31.17 14.77
C VAL A 433 -15.15 31.58 15.67
N GLN A 434 -14.83 32.30 16.76
CA GLN A 434 -15.81 32.66 17.79
C GLN A 434 -16.84 33.70 17.31
N ASP A 435 -16.49 34.54 16.34
CA ASP A 435 -17.40 35.55 15.79
C ASP A 435 -18.42 34.90 14.84
N ASN A 436 -19.70 34.94 15.25
CA ASN A 436 -20.80 34.35 14.50
C ASN A 436 -21.02 35.02 13.14
N SER A 437 -20.76 36.32 13.02
CA SER A 437 -20.92 37.05 11.76
C SER A 437 -19.86 36.60 10.75
N ILE A 438 -18.60 36.51 11.19
CA ILE A 438 -17.47 36.03 10.40
C ILE A 438 -17.68 34.56 9.99
N ALA A 439 -18.21 33.72 10.88
CA ALA A 439 -18.50 32.32 10.55
C ALA A 439 -19.55 32.18 9.43
N HIS A 440 -20.65 32.95 9.44
CA HIS A 440 -21.66 32.92 8.36
C HIS A 440 -21.10 33.43 7.04
N ILE A 441 -20.33 34.51 7.13
CA ILE A 441 -19.59 35.12 6.03
C ILE A 441 -18.69 34.09 5.33
N ILE A 442 -17.87 33.37 6.10
CA ILE A 442 -16.97 32.34 5.60
C ILE A 442 -17.76 31.17 5.02
N ALA A 443 -18.79 30.67 5.71
CA ALA A 443 -19.60 29.55 5.25
C ALA A 443 -20.30 29.85 3.91
N LYS A 444 -20.86 31.04 3.76
CA LYS A 444 -21.54 31.46 2.53
C LYS A 444 -20.58 31.70 1.37
N GLN A 445 -19.36 32.15 1.65
CA GLN A 445 -18.34 32.38 0.61
C GLN A 445 -17.62 31.10 0.19
N ILE A 446 -17.28 30.21 1.12
CA ILE A 446 -16.43 29.04 0.85
C ILE A 446 -17.25 27.79 0.49
N GLY A 447 -18.53 27.77 0.87
CA GLY A 447 -19.39 26.60 0.70
C GLY A 447 -19.20 25.57 1.80
N GLY A 448 -19.83 24.41 1.64
CA GLY A 448 -19.97 23.40 2.70
C GLY A 448 -18.88 22.32 2.70
N ASN A 449 -17.74 22.54 2.04
CA ASN A 449 -16.64 21.55 2.03
C ASN A 449 -15.84 21.61 3.35
N PRO A 450 -15.84 20.56 4.19
CA PRO A 450 -15.20 20.58 5.51
C PRO A 450 -13.69 20.86 5.49
N LEU A 451 -12.97 20.40 4.47
CA LEU A 451 -11.53 20.67 4.33
C LEU A 451 -11.30 22.16 4.06
N SER A 452 -12.09 22.75 3.18
CA SER A 452 -11.98 24.18 2.83
C SER A 452 -12.31 25.07 4.04
N LEU A 453 -13.35 24.70 4.80
CA LEU A 453 -13.73 25.38 6.05
C LEU A 453 -12.64 25.29 7.13
N ARG A 454 -11.96 24.14 7.25
CA ARG A 454 -10.83 23.97 8.18
C ARG A 454 -9.65 24.87 7.85
N LEU A 455 -9.29 24.95 6.57
CA LEU A 455 -8.23 25.84 6.11
C LEU A 455 -8.59 27.31 6.40
N ALA A 456 -9.84 27.71 6.14
CA ALA A 456 -10.31 29.05 6.41
C ALA A 456 -10.33 29.40 7.91
N ALA A 457 -10.75 28.47 8.77
CA ALA A 457 -10.75 28.67 10.22
C ALA A 457 -9.33 28.82 10.79
N ASN A 458 -8.39 28.00 10.32
CA ASN A 458 -6.98 28.09 10.74
C ASN A 458 -6.38 29.47 10.39
N LEU A 459 -6.72 30.01 9.21
CA LEU A 459 -6.30 31.35 8.80
C LEU A 459 -6.92 32.43 9.69
N ALA A 460 -8.22 32.37 9.96
CA ALA A 460 -8.91 33.32 10.84
C ALA A 460 -8.35 33.30 12.28
N ALA A 461 -7.95 32.11 12.77
CA ALA A 461 -7.31 31.96 14.08
C ALA A 461 -5.89 32.53 14.12
N ALA A 462 -5.10 32.37 13.04
CA ALA A 462 -3.76 32.95 12.92
C ALA A 462 -3.80 34.49 12.93
N GLU A 463 -4.75 35.09 12.21
CA GLU A 463 -4.95 36.55 12.19
C GLU A 463 -5.37 37.12 13.55
N SER A 464 -6.24 36.39 14.27
CA SER A 464 -6.69 36.77 15.62
C SER A 464 -5.56 36.73 16.67
N ASN A 465 -4.56 35.87 16.47
CA ASN A 465 -3.39 35.78 17.35
C ASN A 465 -2.29 36.78 16.98
N ALA A 466 -2.15 37.15 15.71
CA ALA A 466 -1.19 38.15 15.25
C ALA A 466 -1.60 39.60 15.62
N ILE A 467 -2.90 39.84 15.80
CA ILE A 467 -3.45 41.18 16.09
C ILE A 467 -4.12 41.12 17.47
N GLY A 468 -3.42 41.57 18.51
CA GLY A 468 -3.93 41.59 19.88
C GLY A 468 -5.31 42.26 20.02
N LYS A 469 -6.00 41.93 21.13
CA LYS A 469 -7.41 42.24 21.52
C LYS A 469 -7.93 43.69 21.38
N LYS A 470 -7.21 44.63 20.77
CA LYS A 470 -7.66 46.01 20.47
C LYS A 470 -7.83 46.34 18.98
N GLY A 471 -7.60 45.40 18.06
CA GLY A 471 -7.71 45.67 16.61
C GLY A 471 -9.10 45.47 15.99
N ILE A 472 -10.05 44.87 16.71
CA ILE A 472 -11.31 44.37 16.13
C ILE A 472 -12.28 45.51 15.73
N GLU A 473 -12.09 46.73 16.24
CA GLU A 473 -12.98 47.85 15.93
C GLU A 473 -12.66 48.58 14.59
N ASN A 474 -11.51 48.33 13.97
CA ASN A 474 -11.07 49.04 12.74
C ASN A 474 -11.10 48.21 11.45
N LEU A 475 -11.70 47.01 11.47
CA LEU A 475 -11.85 46.16 10.27
C LEU A 475 -13.28 46.15 9.71
N ASN A 476 -14.06 47.21 9.97
CA ASN A 476 -15.33 47.39 9.30
C ASN A 476 -15.13 47.93 7.87
N THR A 477 -15.61 47.12 6.92
CA THR A 477 -16.50 47.52 5.81
C THR A 477 -15.98 47.93 4.43
N THR A 478 -14.79 47.58 3.92
CA THR A 478 -14.54 47.84 2.46
C THR A 478 -13.62 46.95 1.63
N LYS A 479 -12.76 46.08 2.20
CA LYS A 479 -11.87 45.23 1.37
C LYS A 479 -12.23 43.75 1.27
N TRP A 480 -13.13 43.27 2.13
CA TRP A 480 -13.60 41.87 2.15
C TRP A 480 -14.83 41.61 1.23
N LEU A 481 -15.49 42.68 0.76
CA LEU A 481 -16.83 42.66 0.16
C LEU A 481 -16.90 42.70 -1.38
N PHE A 482 -15.78 42.88 -2.08
CA PHE A 482 -15.77 42.79 -3.55
C PHE A 482 -15.30 41.40 -3.97
N PHE A 483 -15.87 40.88 -5.06
CA PHE A 483 -15.57 39.60 -5.72
C PHE A 483 -16.51 38.44 -5.34
N GLN A 484 -17.71 38.47 -5.94
CA GLN A 484 -18.38 37.26 -6.41
C GLN A 484 -17.48 36.56 -7.42
N LEU A 485 -17.36 35.22 -7.39
CA LEU A 485 -17.18 34.28 -8.52
C LEU A 485 -16.63 32.91 -8.05
N ASP A 486 -17.17 31.84 -8.66
CA ASP A 486 -16.80 30.40 -8.75
C ASP A 486 -15.95 29.70 -7.67
N GLU A 487 -16.33 28.46 -7.32
CA GLU A 487 -15.63 27.55 -6.37
C GLU A 487 -14.12 27.40 -6.65
N GLU A 488 -13.69 27.54 -7.91
CA GLU A 488 -12.28 27.47 -8.33
C GLU A 488 -11.48 28.74 -7.99
N LEU A 489 -12.14 29.90 -7.90
CA LEU A 489 -11.54 31.21 -7.58
C LEU A 489 -11.36 31.45 -6.08
N ILE A 490 -12.20 30.80 -5.24
CA ILE A 490 -12.11 30.85 -3.77
C ILE A 490 -10.81 30.22 -3.27
N GLN A 491 -10.34 29.15 -3.92
CA GLN A 491 -9.02 28.57 -3.66
C GLN A 491 -7.89 29.55 -3.99
N GLY A 492 -8.04 30.36 -5.03
CA GLY A 492 -7.11 31.42 -5.45
C GLY A 492 -7.01 32.63 -4.49
N GLN A 493 -8.00 32.88 -3.62
CA GLN A 493 -7.93 33.98 -2.65
C GLN A 493 -7.41 33.54 -1.28
N LEU A 494 -7.76 32.33 -0.84
CA LEU A 494 -7.10 31.66 0.29
C LEU A 494 -5.60 31.47 0.01
N TYR A 495 -5.27 31.14 -1.25
CA TYR A 495 -3.94 31.06 -1.83
C TYR A 495 -3.09 32.31 -1.66
N GLN A 496 -3.59 33.50 -2.06
CA GLN A 496 -2.82 34.74 -1.88
C GLN A 496 -2.58 35.04 -0.41
N ARG A 497 -3.51 34.68 0.48
CA ARG A 497 -3.37 34.92 1.93
C ARG A 497 -2.38 33.94 2.58
N LEU A 498 -2.44 32.65 2.26
CA LEU A 498 -1.47 31.65 2.74
C LEU A 498 -0.03 32.04 2.36
N LEU A 499 0.17 32.52 1.13
CA LEU A 499 1.47 32.98 0.64
C LEU A 499 1.91 34.31 1.27
N ASN A 500 0.97 35.23 1.51
CA ASN A 500 1.27 36.50 2.19
C ASN A 500 1.63 36.34 3.67
N HIS A 501 1.34 35.18 4.29
CA HIS A 501 1.78 34.86 5.65
C HIS A 501 3.26 34.43 5.75
N ILE A 502 3.86 34.00 4.63
CA ILE A 502 5.30 33.72 4.59
C ILE A 502 6.02 35.06 4.59
N HIS A 503 6.63 35.43 5.71
CA HIS A 503 7.26 36.74 5.88
C HIS A 503 8.53 36.93 5.04
N ASP A 504 9.25 35.84 4.76
CA ASP A 504 10.45 35.86 3.93
C ASP A 504 10.07 35.82 2.43
N ASP A 505 10.55 36.81 1.67
CA ASP A 505 10.24 36.96 0.25
C ASP A 505 10.84 35.84 -0.61
N ASP A 506 12.00 35.29 -0.24
CA ASP A 506 12.66 34.22 -0.99
C ASP A 506 12.02 32.86 -0.66
N VAL A 507 11.61 32.64 0.59
CA VAL A 507 10.79 31.47 0.95
C VAL A 507 9.44 31.52 0.24
N ARG A 508 8.83 32.71 0.09
CA ARG A 508 7.55 32.87 -0.63
C ARG A 508 7.69 32.58 -2.12
N LYS A 509 8.78 33.04 -2.76
CA LYS A 509 9.09 32.73 -4.17
C LYS A 509 9.32 31.24 -4.40
N LEU A 510 9.78 30.51 -3.38
CA LEU A 510 10.04 29.08 -3.43
C LEU A 510 8.79 28.24 -3.14
N ALA A 511 8.08 28.55 -2.05
CA ALA A 511 6.98 27.76 -1.50
C ALA A 511 5.84 27.53 -2.49
N HIS A 512 5.61 28.49 -3.38
CA HIS A 512 4.52 28.43 -4.34
C HIS A 512 4.85 27.59 -5.59
N PRO A 513 5.81 27.96 -6.46
CA PRO A 513 6.18 27.12 -7.61
C PRO A 513 6.75 25.76 -7.16
N GLY A 514 7.33 25.67 -5.96
CA GLY A 514 7.79 24.43 -5.35
C GLY A 514 6.70 23.35 -5.22
N MET A 515 5.42 23.72 -5.16
CA MET A 515 4.30 22.76 -5.14
C MET A 515 4.15 21.94 -6.42
N VAL A 516 4.90 22.25 -7.48
CA VAL A 516 4.99 21.38 -8.65
C VAL A 516 5.78 20.10 -8.32
N LEU A 517 6.65 20.12 -7.31
CA LEU A 517 7.54 19.01 -6.94
C LEU A 517 6.98 18.20 -5.76
N ARG A 518 6.87 16.88 -5.90
CA ARG A 518 6.29 16.03 -4.84
C ARG A 518 7.18 15.98 -3.60
N LYS A 519 8.48 16.11 -3.82
CA LYS A 519 9.55 16.11 -2.82
C LYS A 519 10.45 17.32 -3.05
N THR A 520 10.88 17.95 -1.97
CA THR A 520 11.80 19.08 -1.98
C THR A 520 12.96 18.81 -1.04
N SER A 521 14.19 18.94 -1.53
CA SER A 521 15.44 18.84 -0.79
C SER A 521 16.34 20.03 -1.10
N PRO A 522 17.39 20.32 -0.32
CA PRO A 522 18.31 21.41 -0.61
C PRO A 522 18.90 21.34 -2.02
N GLU A 523 19.23 20.15 -2.52
CA GLU A 523 19.75 19.97 -3.88
C GLU A 523 18.72 20.30 -4.96
N ILE A 524 17.45 19.99 -4.71
CA ILE A 524 16.33 20.33 -5.60
C ILE A 524 16.08 21.84 -5.57
N ILE A 525 16.16 22.46 -4.39
CA ILE A 525 16.05 23.92 -4.27
C ILE A 525 17.12 24.60 -5.13
N LEU A 526 18.37 24.15 -5.02
CA LEU A 526 19.48 24.72 -5.77
C LEU A 526 19.40 24.42 -7.27
N ALA A 527 19.14 23.17 -7.67
CA ALA A 527 19.23 22.75 -9.06
C ALA A 527 17.96 23.01 -9.88
N VAL A 528 16.78 22.99 -9.24
CA VAL A 528 15.48 23.04 -9.94
C VAL A 528 14.74 24.33 -9.62
N LEU A 529 14.54 24.67 -8.35
CA LEU A 529 13.68 25.79 -7.98
C LEU A 529 14.37 27.15 -8.13
N ALA A 530 15.63 27.28 -7.70
CA ALA A 530 16.36 28.53 -7.79
C ALA A 530 16.41 29.14 -9.20
N PRO A 531 16.80 28.41 -10.27
CA PRO A 531 16.86 28.99 -11.60
C PRO A 531 15.48 29.39 -12.14
N VAL A 532 14.40 28.73 -11.71
CA VAL A 532 13.05 29.01 -12.21
C VAL A 532 12.34 30.10 -11.42
N CYS A 533 12.46 30.08 -10.09
CA CYS A 533 11.82 31.02 -9.17
C CYS A 533 12.58 32.36 -9.04
N GLY A 534 13.73 32.50 -9.70
CA GLY A 534 14.53 33.72 -9.65
C GLY A 534 15.18 33.97 -8.29
N LEU A 535 15.54 32.90 -7.58
CA LEU A 535 16.24 32.99 -6.29
C LEU A 535 17.72 33.25 -6.56
N GLN A 536 18.30 34.20 -5.81
CA GLN A 536 19.73 34.52 -5.87
C GLN A 536 20.48 33.60 -4.91
N ILE A 537 20.56 32.31 -5.23
CA ILE A 537 21.34 31.34 -4.46
C ILE A 537 22.36 30.64 -5.35
N ASP A 538 23.62 30.61 -4.89
CA ASP A 538 24.75 30.11 -5.68
C ASP A 538 25.38 28.85 -5.09
N ASN A 539 24.99 28.49 -3.85
CA ASN A 539 25.59 27.38 -3.12
C ASN A 539 24.57 26.55 -2.32
N LEU A 540 25.01 25.37 -1.90
CA LEU A 540 24.17 24.43 -1.15
C LEU A 540 23.83 24.93 0.27
N GLU A 541 24.67 25.78 0.87
CA GLU A 541 24.43 26.33 2.23
C GLU A 541 23.19 27.22 2.25
N GLU A 542 23.07 28.11 1.26
CA GLU A 542 21.93 28.99 1.08
C GLU A 542 20.64 28.19 0.79
N ALA A 543 20.76 27.12 0.01
CA ALA A 543 19.64 26.21 -0.25
C ALA A 543 19.19 25.46 1.01
N VAL A 544 20.11 25.08 1.90
CA VAL A 544 19.79 24.48 3.21
C VAL A 544 19.07 25.48 4.10
N ASN A 545 19.46 26.76 4.10
CA ASN A 545 18.78 27.79 4.87
C ASN A 545 17.33 27.98 4.40
N LEU A 546 17.10 28.10 3.08
CA LEU A 546 15.74 28.18 2.52
C LEU A 546 14.92 26.92 2.78
N PHE A 547 15.56 25.76 2.76
CA PHE A 547 14.93 24.49 3.12
C PHE A 547 14.43 24.49 4.57
N GLU A 548 15.26 24.93 5.53
CA GLU A 548 14.89 24.99 6.94
C GLU A 548 13.80 26.05 7.21
N GLU A 549 13.84 27.19 6.52
CA GLU A 549 12.75 28.17 6.62
C GLU A 549 11.44 27.62 6.03
N LEU A 550 11.48 26.94 4.88
CA LEU A 550 10.29 26.26 4.33
C LEU A 550 9.76 25.18 5.30
N ARG A 551 10.66 24.44 5.96
CA ARG A 551 10.31 23.38 6.92
C ARG A 551 9.53 23.91 8.13
N ARG A 552 9.77 25.16 8.55
CA ARG A 552 9.04 25.82 9.65
C ARG A 552 7.58 26.11 9.30
N GLU A 553 7.23 26.16 8.02
CA GLU A 553 5.86 26.29 7.53
C GLU A 553 5.11 24.95 7.62
N HIS A 554 4.87 24.47 8.85
CA HIS A 554 4.17 23.21 9.13
C HIS A 554 2.74 23.12 8.56
N SER A 555 2.16 24.29 8.26
CA SER A 555 0.87 24.42 7.58
C SER A 555 0.94 23.95 6.12
N LEU A 556 2.14 23.96 5.50
CA LEU A 556 2.34 23.74 4.08
C LEU A 556 3.07 22.43 3.77
N VAL A 557 4.10 22.11 4.55
CA VAL A 557 4.98 20.95 4.31
C VAL A 557 5.05 20.03 5.53
N ARG A 558 5.35 18.76 5.27
CA ARG A 558 5.68 17.74 6.28
C ARG A 558 7.07 17.18 6.00
N THR A 559 7.78 16.77 7.04
CA THR A 559 9.07 16.07 6.91
C THR A 559 8.81 14.57 6.77
N SER A 560 9.37 13.93 5.75
CA SER A 560 9.34 12.48 5.56
C SER A 560 10.30 11.78 6.53
N GLU A 561 10.18 10.45 6.67
CA GLU A 561 11.13 9.62 7.44
C GLU A 561 12.58 9.75 6.92
N SER A 562 12.73 10.04 5.62
CA SER A 562 14.01 10.28 4.96
C SER A 562 14.56 11.71 5.10
N GLY A 563 13.88 12.58 5.86
CA GLY A 563 14.31 13.96 6.09
C GLY A 563 14.06 14.93 4.93
N VAL A 564 13.29 14.53 3.91
CA VAL A 564 12.92 15.37 2.76
C VAL A 564 11.60 16.09 3.07
N LEU A 565 11.36 17.26 2.46
CA LEU A 565 10.08 17.96 2.60
C LEU A 565 9.09 17.48 1.55
N GLU A 566 7.90 17.12 2.00
CA GLU A 566 6.75 16.83 1.16
C GLU A 566 5.69 17.90 1.38
N TYR A 567 5.14 18.43 0.29
CA TYR A 567 3.97 19.29 0.39
C TYR A 567 2.78 18.47 0.86
N ARG A 568 2.00 19.03 1.77
CA ARG A 568 0.76 18.40 2.24
C ARG A 568 -0.15 18.09 1.04
N PRO A 569 -0.47 16.81 0.78
CA PRO A 569 -1.17 16.41 -0.45
C PRO A 569 -2.48 17.15 -0.68
N GLU A 570 -3.22 17.43 0.41
CA GLU A 570 -4.48 18.16 0.40
C GLU A 570 -4.34 19.60 -0.08
N ILE A 571 -3.20 20.24 0.20
CA ILE A 571 -2.89 21.60 -0.27
C ILE A 571 -2.35 21.53 -1.69
N ARG A 572 -1.33 20.71 -1.91
CA ARG A 572 -0.67 20.56 -3.22
C ARG A 572 -1.68 20.29 -4.34
N ARG A 573 -2.58 19.33 -4.16
CA ARG A 573 -3.55 18.91 -5.20
C ARG A 573 -4.52 20.04 -5.57
N ALA A 574 -4.95 20.84 -4.60
CA ALA A 574 -5.77 22.02 -4.88
C ALA A 574 -4.97 23.08 -5.64
N MET A 575 -3.73 23.33 -5.19
CA MET A 575 -2.91 24.43 -5.70
C MET A 575 -2.30 24.18 -7.07
N ILE A 576 -1.96 22.93 -7.42
CA ILE A 576 -1.32 22.62 -8.70
C ILE A 576 -2.22 22.94 -9.90
N ARG A 577 -3.55 22.86 -9.74
CA ARG A 577 -4.52 23.24 -10.78
C ARG A 577 -4.48 24.74 -11.07
N LEU A 578 -4.41 25.56 -10.02
CA LEU A 578 -4.31 27.02 -10.14
C LEU A 578 -2.97 27.46 -10.73
N LEU A 579 -1.88 26.83 -10.29
CA LEU A 579 -0.53 27.03 -10.83
C LEU A 579 -0.46 26.79 -12.34
N LYS A 580 -1.12 25.73 -12.83
CA LYS A 580 -1.19 25.42 -14.26
C LYS A 580 -1.92 26.51 -15.06
N GLN A 581 -2.87 27.22 -14.46
CA GLN A 581 -3.62 28.31 -15.11
C GLN A 581 -2.86 29.65 -15.08
N ASP A 582 -2.30 30.02 -13.92
CA ASP A 582 -1.68 31.34 -13.68
C ASP A 582 -0.21 31.40 -14.14
N LYS A 583 0.55 30.32 -13.91
CA LYS A 583 2.01 30.27 -14.11
C LYS A 583 2.44 29.10 -14.98
N PHE A 584 1.71 28.85 -16.06
CA PHE A 584 1.95 27.72 -16.96
C PHE A 584 3.43 27.57 -17.40
N ALA A 585 4.09 28.67 -17.74
CA ALA A 585 5.50 28.66 -18.18
C ALA A 585 6.48 28.27 -17.06
N GLU A 586 6.27 28.75 -15.83
CA GLU A 586 7.09 28.38 -14.67
C GLU A 586 6.87 26.91 -14.32
N VAL A 587 5.62 26.45 -14.26
CA VAL A 587 5.28 25.04 -13.98
C VAL A 587 5.94 24.11 -15.00
N LYS A 588 5.87 24.46 -16.28
CA LYS A 588 6.50 23.71 -17.35
C LYS A 588 8.03 23.65 -17.16
N ARG A 589 8.69 24.78 -16.90
CA ARG A 589 10.14 24.83 -16.64
C ARG A 589 10.53 23.99 -15.43
N ILE A 590 9.78 24.05 -14.33
CA ILE A 590 10.09 23.26 -13.13
C ILE A 590 10.05 21.76 -13.43
N ASN A 591 9.04 21.29 -14.18
CA ASN A 591 9.00 19.89 -14.59
C ASN A 591 10.18 19.52 -15.51
N GLU A 592 10.57 20.39 -16.44
CA GLU A 592 11.72 20.17 -17.34
C GLU A 592 13.05 20.07 -16.55
N GLU A 593 13.29 21.00 -15.63
CA GLU A 593 14.48 20.98 -14.76
C GLU A 593 14.48 19.78 -13.81
N ALA A 594 13.31 19.38 -13.30
CA ALA A 594 13.17 18.19 -12.46
C ALA A 594 13.51 16.90 -13.24
N VAL A 595 13.05 16.76 -14.50
CA VAL A 595 13.46 15.64 -15.36
C VAL A 595 14.98 15.60 -15.52
N TRP A 596 15.59 16.74 -15.83
CA TRP A 596 17.05 16.84 -16.00
C TRP A 596 17.81 16.47 -14.72
N PHE A 597 17.31 16.88 -13.55
CA PHE A 597 17.89 16.54 -12.25
C PHE A 597 17.80 15.03 -11.95
N TYR A 598 16.62 14.43 -12.12
CA TYR A 598 16.40 13.02 -11.76
C TYR A 598 16.95 12.03 -12.80
N GLU A 599 17.06 12.41 -14.07
CA GLU A 599 17.54 11.53 -15.16
C GLU A 599 18.94 10.97 -14.89
N ARG A 600 19.77 11.72 -14.15
CA ARG A 600 21.15 11.36 -13.78
C ARG A 600 21.28 10.63 -12.45
N LYS A 601 20.19 10.44 -11.72
CA LYS A 601 20.21 9.78 -10.42
C LYS A 601 19.78 8.32 -10.54
N GLU A 602 20.45 7.46 -9.78
CA GLU A 602 20.11 6.04 -9.68
C GLU A 602 19.08 5.78 -8.57
N GLY A 603 18.44 4.62 -8.62
CA GLY A 603 17.49 4.15 -7.62
C GLY A 603 16.02 4.34 -8.00
N THR A 604 15.18 3.40 -7.57
CA THR A 604 13.75 3.33 -7.91
C THR A 604 12.98 4.57 -7.52
N ALA A 605 13.26 5.15 -6.34
CA ALA A 605 12.60 6.36 -5.85
C ALA A 605 12.89 7.59 -6.75
N ASN A 606 14.14 7.76 -7.18
CA ASN A 606 14.50 8.84 -8.10
C ASN A 606 13.90 8.61 -9.50
N ARG A 607 13.85 7.35 -9.95
CA ARG A 607 13.21 7.00 -11.22
C ARG A 607 11.71 7.28 -11.23
N ALA A 608 11.03 7.05 -10.11
CA ALA A 608 9.62 7.39 -9.96
C ALA A 608 9.36 8.90 -10.12
N GLU A 609 10.21 9.75 -9.54
CA GLU A 609 10.09 11.21 -9.71
C GLU A 609 10.40 11.66 -11.14
N GLU A 610 11.42 11.08 -11.78
CA GLU A 610 11.72 11.35 -13.19
C GLU A 610 10.51 11.05 -14.09
N ILE A 611 9.97 9.83 -13.98
CA ILE A 611 8.83 9.39 -14.79
C ILE A 611 7.61 10.26 -14.51
N TYR A 612 7.32 10.58 -13.24
CA TYR A 612 6.22 11.49 -12.89
C TYR A 612 6.31 12.83 -13.67
N HIS A 613 7.47 13.48 -13.65
CA HIS A 613 7.63 14.77 -14.33
C HIS A 613 7.55 14.66 -15.86
N ARG A 614 8.07 13.57 -16.46
CA ARG A 614 7.92 13.29 -17.90
C ARG A 614 6.45 13.09 -18.29
N LEU A 615 5.70 12.33 -17.49
CA LEU A 615 4.28 12.08 -17.70
C LEU A 615 3.43 13.36 -17.56
N ILE A 616 3.76 14.25 -16.62
CA ILE A 616 3.12 15.56 -16.48
C ILE A 616 3.37 16.45 -17.69
N LEU A 617 4.56 16.38 -18.29
CA LEU A 617 4.90 17.16 -19.48
C LEU A 617 4.17 16.69 -20.74
N ASP A 618 3.85 15.40 -20.86
CA ASP A 618 3.17 14.78 -22.03
C ASP A 618 3.82 15.19 -23.37
N LYS A 619 5.15 15.16 -23.42
CA LYS A 619 5.95 15.48 -24.62
C LYS A 619 6.74 14.31 -25.16
N ASP A 620 7.07 13.36 -24.28
CA ASP A 620 7.91 12.23 -24.62
C ASP A 620 7.11 11.22 -25.45
N ASP A 621 7.78 10.60 -26.42
CA ASP A 621 7.22 9.44 -27.11
C ASP A 621 7.15 8.25 -26.15
N PHE A 622 6.12 7.42 -26.35
CA PHE A 622 5.87 6.23 -25.51
C PHE A 622 7.07 5.27 -25.48
N TYR A 623 7.84 5.17 -26.56
CA TYR A 623 9.07 4.39 -26.62
C TYR A 623 10.14 4.87 -25.61
N LEU A 624 10.31 6.19 -25.45
CA LEU A 624 11.24 6.74 -24.49
C LEU A 624 10.77 6.47 -23.06
N LEU A 625 9.48 6.64 -22.80
CA LEU A 625 8.88 6.36 -21.49
C LEU A 625 9.02 4.88 -21.12
N ASP A 626 8.88 3.97 -22.09
CA ASP A 626 9.09 2.53 -21.88
C ASP A 626 10.52 2.19 -21.50
N ASN A 627 11.50 2.73 -22.22
CA ASN A 627 12.92 2.50 -21.90
C ASN A 627 13.32 3.03 -20.53
N ARG A 628 12.62 4.05 -20.02
CA ARG A 628 12.87 4.61 -18.69
C ARG A 628 12.02 3.96 -17.60
N TRP A 629 10.96 3.24 -17.92
CA TRP A 629 10.11 2.56 -16.94
C TRP A 629 10.89 1.48 -16.20
N VAL A 630 10.71 1.39 -14.88
CA VAL A 630 11.30 0.33 -14.06
C VAL A 630 10.23 -0.27 -13.13
N PRO A 631 10.23 -1.58 -12.89
CA PRO A 631 9.31 -2.19 -11.94
C PRO A 631 9.45 -1.58 -10.54
N GLY A 632 8.33 -1.39 -9.85
CA GLY A 632 8.26 -0.87 -8.48
C GLY A 632 7.92 0.62 -8.36
N ILE A 633 7.76 1.34 -9.47
CA ILE A 633 7.33 2.76 -9.47
C ILE A 633 5.82 2.93 -9.59
N GLU A 634 5.08 1.84 -9.86
CA GLU A 634 3.68 1.84 -10.27
C GLU A 634 2.79 2.62 -9.29
N GLN A 635 2.91 2.32 -8.00
CA GLN A 635 2.11 2.93 -6.94
C GLN A 635 2.36 4.45 -6.86
N SER A 636 3.62 4.87 -6.95
CA SER A 636 3.96 6.30 -6.94
C SER A 636 3.37 7.04 -8.13
N ILE A 637 3.31 6.42 -9.32
CA ILE A 637 2.70 7.05 -10.49
C ILE A 637 1.17 7.06 -10.37
N PHE A 638 0.59 5.98 -9.84
CA PHE A 638 -0.85 5.81 -9.64
C PHE A 638 -1.46 6.88 -8.73
N GLU A 639 -0.81 7.24 -7.62
CA GLU A 639 -1.31 8.23 -6.63
C GLU A 639 -1.62 9.64 -7.22
N ASN A 640 -1.09 9.94 -8.40
CA ASN A 640 -1.28 11.19 -9.12
C ASN A 640 -2.05 11.03 -10.44
N LEU A 641 -2.83 9.95 -10.60
CA LEU A 641 -3.55 9.65 -11.84
C LEU A 641 -4.38 10.84 -12.36
N ASP A 642 -5.04 11.55 -11.45
CA ASP A 642 -5.89 12.71 -11.72
C ASP A 642 -5.14 13.90 -12.35
N GLU A 643 -3.81 13.96 -12.22
CA GLU A 643 -2.98 15.07 -12.70
C GLU A 643 -2.51 14.93 -14.15
N TYR A 644 -2.57 13.70 -14.69
CA TYR A 644 -2.12 13.40 -16.05
C TYR A 644 -3.18 13.68 -17.11
N SER A 645 -2.73 13.90 -18.35
CA SER A 645 -3.61 14.03 -19.52
C SER A 645 -4.30 12.70 -19.82
N ASP A 646 -5.42 12.76 -20.55
CA ASP A 646 -6.14 11.54 -20.93
C ASP A 646 -5.28 10.61 -21.80
N ARG A 647 -4.47 11.18 -22.71
CA ARG A 647 -3.49 10.43 -23.51
C ARG A 647 -2.53 9.61 -22.64
N ILE A 648 -1.98 10.23 -21.60
CA ILE A 648 -1.08 9.54 -20.68
C ILE A 648 -1.82 8.49 -19.85
N LYS A 649 -3.05 8.77 -19.39
CA LYS A 649 -3.88 7.77 -18.68
C LYS A 649 -4.15 6.54 -19.53
N VAL A 650 -4.34 6.70 -20.85
CA VAL A 650 -4.45 5.57 -21.78
C VAL A 650 -3.17 4.73 -21.76
N TRP A 651 -2.01 5.38 -21.94
CA TRP A 651 -0.72 4.69 -21.95
C TRP A 651 -0.39 4.02 -20.61
N LEU A 652 -0.74 4.65 -19.49
CA LEU A 652 -0.57 4.10 -18.15
C LEU A 652 -1.46 2.88 -17.89
N SER A 653 -2.58 2.73 -18.60
CA SER A 653 -3.52 1.64 -18.32
C SER A 653 -2.96 0.24 -18.53
N SER A 654 -2.07 0.06 -19.51
CA SER A 654 -1.42 -1.22 -19.76
C SER A 654 -0.29 -1.52 -18.77
N ARG A 655 0.20 -0.50 -18.03
CA ARG A 655 1.34 -0.60 -17.10
C ARG A 655 0.92 -0.60 -15.63
N LEU A 656 -0.11 0.17 -15.29
CA LEU A 656 -0.69 0.31 -13.94
C LEU A 656 -1.93 -0.56 -13.73
N ASN A 657 -2.26 -1.42 -14.71
CA ASN A 657 -3.41 -2.31 -14.66
C ASN A 657 -4.75 -1.58 -14.50
N LEU A 658 -4.94 -0.46 -15.20
CA LEU A 658 -6.12 0.39 -15.01
C LEU A 658 -7.31 -0.05 -15.85
N GLU A 659 -8.52 0.09 -15.31
CA GLU A 659 -9.76 0.02 -16.06
C GLU A 659 -9.92 1.30 -16.90
N VAL A 660 -9.80 1.18 -18.22
CA VAL A 660 -10.11 2.25 -19.18
C VAL A 660 -11.44 1.96 -19.86
N SER A 661 -12.12 3.02 -20.30
CA SER A 661 -13.30 2.88 -21.14
C SER A 661 -13.00 2.04 -22.40
N ARG A 662 -13.97 1.21 -22.78
CA ARG A 662 -13.86 0.32 -23.96
C ARG A 662 -13.58 1.08 -25.26
N ASP A 663 -14.06 2.32 -25.36
CA ASP A 663 -13.90 3.15 -26.57
C ASP A 663 -12.44 3.58 -26.77
N ILE A 664 -11.73 3.87 -25.69
CA ILE A 664 -10.30 4.19 -25.74
C ILE A 664 -9.48 2.93 -26.08
N PHE A 665 -9.83 1.77 -25.51
CA PHE A 665 -9.15 0.50 -25.79
C PHE A 665 -9.21 0.09 -27.26
N ARG A 666 -10.34 0.35 -27.95
CA ARG A 666 -10.48 0.07 -29.39
C ARG A 666 -9.55 0.92 -30.26
N SER A 667 -9.11 2.07 -29.75
CA SER A 667 -8.23 3.01 -30.46
C SER A 667 -6.74 2.84 -30.15
N ALA A 668 -6.38 1.94 -29.23
CA ALA A 668 -4.99 1.66 -28.87
C ALA A 668 -4.23 0.98 -30.02
N ASP A 669 -2.91 1.20 -30.08
CA ASP A 669 -2.04 0.45 -30.98
C ASP A 669 -2.14 -1.06 -30.70
N LEU A 670 -1.95 -1.87 -31.74
CA LEU A 670 -2.17 -3.31 -31.69
C LEU A 670 -1.32 -3.99 -30.61
N ASN A 671 -0.05 -3.59 -30.45
CA ASN A 671 0.85 -4.19 -29.44
C ASN A 671 0.44 -3.83 -28.01
N ASP A 672 0.02 -2.59 -27.76
CA ASP A 672 -0.46 -2.16 -26.44
C ASP A 672 -1.77 -2.86 -26.07
N TRP A 673 -2.65 -3.06 -27.05
CA TRP A 673 -3.87 -3.84 -26.89
C TRP A 673 -3.55 -5.30 -26.53
N GLU A 674 -2.66 -5.95 -27.29
CA GLU A 674 -2.25 -7.34 -27.04
C GLU A 674 -1.62 -7.53 -25.66
N ARG A 675 -0.79 -6.56 -25.21
CA ARG A 675 -0.24 -6.56 -23.85
C ARG A 675 -1.32 -6.52 -22.78
N ASN A 676 -2.26 -5.60 -22.91
CA ASN A 676 -3.33 -5.43 -21.94
C ASN A 676 -4.28 -6.64 -21.89
N VAL A 677 -4.76 -7.09 -23.07
CA VAL A 677 -5.72 -8.20 -23.17
C VAL A 677 -5.11 -9.52 -22.70
N THR A 678 -3.83 -9.78 -23.02
CA THR A 678 -3.12 -10.98 -22.55
C THR A 678 -3.16 -11.08 -21.04
N ARG A 679 -2.85 -9.98 -20.35
CA ARG A 679 -2.86 -9.93 -18.88
C ARG A 679 -4.26 -10.16 -18.31
N LYS A 680 -5.28 -9.46 -18.83
CA LYS A 680 -6.67 -9.62 -18.36
C LYS A 680 -7.19 -11.04 -18.58
N VAL A 681 -6.92 -11.61 -19.75
CA VAL A 681 -7.30 -12.98 -20.10
C VAL A 681 -6.62 -14.00 -19.18
N LYS A 682 -5.30 -13.84 -18.92
CA LYS A 682 -4.61 -14.70 -17.95
C LYS A 682 -5.28 -14.65 -16.57
N ARG A 683 -5.60 -13.46 -16.06
CA ARG A 683 -6.32 -13.29 -14.78
C ARG A 683 -7.69 -13.92 -14.79
N ALA A 684 -8.50 -13.67 -15.82
CA ALA A 684 -9.82 -14.27 -15.98
C ALA A 684 -9.74 -15.80 -16.00
N LEU A 685 -8.76 -16.38 -16.71
CA LEU A 685 -8.56 -17.83 -16.77
C LEU A 685 -8.06 -18.42 -15.44
N THR A 686 -7.19 -17.71 -14.70
CA THR A 686 -6.82 -18.08 -13.32
C THR A 686 -8.03 -18.13 -12.38
N GLU A 687 -9.03 -17.28 -12.63
CA GLU A 687 -10.29 -17.23 -11.88
C GLU A 687 -11.42 -18.07 -12.50
N LEU A 688 -11.11 -18.93 -13.48
CA LEU A 688 -12.07 -19.77 -14.23
C LEU A 688 -13.19 -19.04 -14.96
N ASP A 689 -13.06 -17.72 -15.18
CA ASP A 689 -13.98 -16.97 -16.01
C ASP A 689 -13.64 -17.13 -17.51
N VAL A 690 -13.82 -18.35 -18.01
CA VAL A 690 -13.54 -18.71 -19.41
C VAL A 690 -14.40 -17.89 -20.37
N LYS A 691 -15.64 -17.57 -19.99
CA LYS A 691 -16.55 -16.75 -20.81
C LYS A 691 -16.08 -15.30 -20.87
N GLY A 692 -15.69 -14.72 -19.73
CA GLY A 692 -15.09 -13.38 -19.67
C GLY A 692 -13.79 -13.30 -20.48
N ALA A 693 -12.93 -14.31 -20.36
CA ALA A 693 -11.71 -14.43 -21.16
C ALA A 693 -11.99 -14.43 -22.67
N LEU A 694 -12.92 -15.28 -23.15
CA LEU A 694 -13.31 -15.32 -24.56
C LEU A 694 -13.94 -14.00 -25.03
N PHE A 695 -14.76 -13.36 -24.19
CA PHE A 695 -15.35 -12.06 -24.50
C PHE A 695 -14.26 -10.99 -24.73
N LEU A 696 -13.24 -10.94 -23.87
CA LEU A 696 -12.11 -10.02 -23.99
C LEU A 696 -11.30 -10.26 -25.27
N LEU A 697 -11.05 -11.53 -25.61
CA LEU A 697 -10.30 -11.93 -26.81
C LEU A 697 -11.03 -11.57 -28.12
N GLN A 698 -12.36 -11.54 -28.09
CA GLN A 698 -13.23 -11.21 -29.22
C GLN A 698 -13.45 -9.70 -29.41
N GLU A 699 -12.96 -8.83 -28.50
CA GLU A 699 -13.13 -7.38 -28.64
C GLU A 699 -12.44 -6.82 -29.89
N ARG A 700 -11.42 -7.52 -30.39
CA ARG A 700 -10.63 -7.18 -31.58
C ARG A 700 -10.16 -8.47 -32.24
N THR A 701 -10.08 -8.53 -33.58
CA THR A 701 -9.72 -9.75 -34.33
C THR A 701 -8.38 -9.67 -35.05
N ASP A 702 -7.84 -8.47 -35.29
CA ASP A 702 -6.48 -8.30 -35.78
C ASP A 702 -5.45 -8.68 -34.71
N ARG A 703 -4.31 -9.18 -35.18
CA ARG A 703 -3.23 -9.76 -34.36
C ARG A 703 -1.89 -9.36 -34.96
N SER A 704 -0.90 -9.14 -34.10
CA SER A 704 0.49 -8.98 -34.53
C SER A 704 1.06 -10.30 -35.07
N THR A 705 2.19 -10.25 -35.76
CA THR A 705 2.79 -11.44 -36.39
C THR A 705 3.17 -12.54 -35.40
N ASP A 706 3.56 -12.15 -34.17
CA ASP A 706 4.04 -13.07 -33.12
C ASP A 706 3.13 -13.08 -31.88
N SER A 707 1.86 -12.72 -32.09
CA SER A 707 0.88 -12.44 -31.05
C SER A 707 0.73 -13.60 -30.03
N PRO A 708 0.88 -13.34 -28.72
CA PRO A 708 0.56 -14.33 -27.68
C PRO A 708 -0.92 -14.68 -27.60
N VAL A 709 -1.77 -13.85 -28.18
CA VAL A 709 -3.23 -13.97 -28.08
C VAL A 709 -3.71 -15.24 -28.77
N PHE A 710 -3.07 -15.70 -29.85
CA PHE A 710 -3.41 -16.98 -30.51
C PHE A 710 -3.35 -18.16 -29.53
N ALA A 711 -2.27 -18.26 -28.74
CA ALA A 711 -2.10 -19.34 -27.78
C ALA A 711 -3.12 -19.24 -26.63
N LEU A 712 -3.40 -18.03 -26.13
CA LEU A 712 -4.36 -17.82 -25.06
C LEU A 712 -5.81 -18.10 -25.48
N GLU A 713 -6.17 -17.67 -26.69
CA GLU A 713 -7.51 -17.87 -27.24
C GLU A 713 -7.78 -19.35 -27.53
N ALA A 714 -6.81 -20.07 -28.10
CA ALA A 714 -6.88 -21.51 -28.25
C ALA A 714 -7.07 -22.22 -26.90
N LYS A 715 -6.29 -21.85 -25.87
CA LYS A 715 -6.42 -22.41 -24.51
C LYS A 715 -7.78 -22.13 -23.89
N ALA A 716 -8.32 -20.92 -24.06
CA ALA A 716 -9.64 -20.56 -23.56
C ALA A 716 -10.74 -21.40 -24.22
N TYR A 717 -10.66 -21.62 -25.54
CA TYR A 717 -11.58 -22.51 -26.26
C TYR A 717 -11.43 -23.97 -25.84
N MET A 718 -10.20 -24.47 -25.65
CA MET A 718 -9.94 -25.82 -25.14
C MET A 718 -10.53 -26.00 -23.73
N LEU A 719 -10.41 -25.00 -22.85
CA LEU A 719 -11.04 -25.00 -21.52
C LEU A 719 -12.57 -24.99 -21.59
N ASN A 720 -13.14 -24.34 -22.61
CA ASN A 720 -14.58 -24.34 -22.87
C ASN A 720 -15.07 -25.60 -23.61
N ASN A 721 -14.19 -26.59 -23.86
CA ASN A 721 -14.44 -27.78 -24.68
C ASN A 721 -14.89 -27.48 -26.13
N ASP A 722 -14.54 -26.30 -26.66
CA ASP A 722 -14.83 -25.90 -28.04
C ASP A 722 -13.63 -26.17 -28.94
N THR A 723 -13.46 -27.44 -29.34
CA THR A 723 -12.30 -27.89 -30.11
C THR A 723 -12.26 -27.31 -31.53
N SER A 724 -13.41 -26.94 -32.09
CA SER A 724 -13.51 -26.41 -33.45
C SER A 724 -12.95 -25.00 -33.54
N HIS A 725 -13.33 -24.10 -32.63
CA HIS A 725 -12.77 -22.76 -32.59
C HIS A 725 -11.30 -22.76 -32.15
N ALA A 726 -10.91 -23.64 -31.22
CA ALA A 726 -9.51 -23.81 -30.86
C ALA A 726 -8.64 -24.18 -32.08
N ALA A 727 -9.10 -25.13 -32.91
CA ALA A 727 -8.39 -25.54 -34.12
C ALA A 727 -8.24 -24.39 -35.12
N ALA A 728 -9.30 -23.62 -35.35
CA ALA A 728 -9.30 -22.50 -36.29
C ALA A 728 -8.31 -21.39 -35.87
N VAL A 729 -8.29 -21.05 -34.58
CA VAL A 729 -7.37 -20.05 -34.02
C VAL A 729 -5.92 -20.51 -34.11
N LEU A 730 -5.65 -21.79 -33.81
CA LEU A 730 -4.30 -22.35 -33.91
C LEU A 730 -3.82 -22.43 -35.36
N GLU A 731 -4.67 -22.84 -36.31
CA GLU A 731 -4.34 -22.84 -37.74
C GLU A 731 -4.01 -21.43 -38.24
N GLN A 732 -4.82 -20.44 -37.88
CA GLN A 732 -4.56 -19.04 -38.20
C GLN A 732 -3.23 -18.55 -37.60
N GLY A 733 -3.00 -18.85 -36.32
CA GLY A 733 -1.76 -18.47 -35.62
C GLY A 733 -0.54 -19.13 -36.24
N ILE A 734 -0.57 -20.43 -36.52
CA ILE A 734 0.52 -21.18 -37.15
C ILE A 734 0.84 -20.58 -38.53
N ASN A 735 -0.17 -20.32 -39.36
CA ASN A 735 0.03 -19.72 -40.68
C ASN A 735 0.63 -18.32 -40.60
N THR A 736 0.25 -17.53 -39.59
CA THR A 736 0.75 -16.17 -39.37
C THR A 736 2.21 -16.18 -38.88
N VAL A 737 2.50 -16.97 -37.84
CA VAL A 737 3.81 -17.04 -37.18
C VAL A 737 4.83 -17.80 -38.04
N SER A 738 4.41 -18.72 -38.91
CA SER A 738 5.33 -19.43 -39.82
C SER A 738 6.10 -18.50 -40.76
N GLY A 739 5.58 -17.28 -41.00
CA GLY A 739 6.25 -16.24 -41.77
C GLY A 739 7.24 -15.38 -40.95
N SER A 740 7.32 -15.56 -39.64
CA SER A 740 8.14 -14.74 -38.73
C SER A 740 9.45 -15.43 -38.33
N ALA A 741 10.33 -14.69 -37.63
CA ALA A 741 11.54 -15.24 -37.04
C ALA A 741 11.32 -15.89 -35.67
N ASN A 742 10.11 -15.77 -35.08
CA ASN A 742 9.82 -16.25 -33.72
C ASN A 742 9.49 -17.74 -33.70
N ARG A 743 10.54 -18.56 -33.78
CA ARG A 743 10.43 -20.03 -33.79
C ARG A 743 9.88 -20.62 -32.49
N GLY A 744 10.06 -19.95 -31.36
CA GLY A 744 9.52 -20.40 -30.07
C GLY A 744 8.00 -20.29 -30.03
N ARG A 745 7.43 -19.18 -30.51
CA ARG A 745 5.97 -19.03 -30.64
C ARG A 745 5.38 -20.07 -31.58
N LEU A 746 6.05 -20.34 -32.71
CA LEU A 746 5.61 -21.38 -33.64
C LEU A 746 5.56 -22.75 -32.97
N ALA A 747 6.60 -23.09 -32.19
CA ALA A 747 6.63 -24.33 -31.43
C ALA A 747 5.52 -24.42 -30.38
N GLU A 748 5.20 -23.30 -29.69
CA GLU A 748 4.09 -23.23 -28.72
C GLU A 748 2.74 -23.54 -29.38
N LEU A 749 2.44 -22.93 -30.53
CA LEU A 749 1.17 -23.16 -31.23
C LEU A 749 1.06 -24.58 -31.79
N LEU A 750 2.13 -25.10 -32.39
CA LEU A 750 2.16 -26.50 -32.87
C LEU A 750 2.02 -27.51 -31.73
N TRP A 751 2.59 -27.18 -30.57
CA TRP A 751 2.45 -28.01 -29.37
C TRP A 751 1.01 -28.02 -28.85
N LEU A 752 0.33 -26.86 -28.79
CA LEU A 752 -1.10 -26.78 -28.45
C LEU A 752 -1.98 -27.53 -29.45
N GLN A 753 -1.65 -27.46 -30.74
CA GLN A 753 -2.34 -28.20 -31.79
C GLN A 753 -2.21 -29.72 -31.59
N ALA A 754 -1.05 -30.20 -31.11
CA ALA A 754 -0.89 -31.60 -30.75
C ALA A 754 -1.78 -32.01 -29.57
N GLN A 755 -1.93 -31.16 -28.55
CA GLN A 755 -2.86 -31.41 -27.45
C GLN A 755 -4.30 -31.50 -27.92
N LEU A 756 -4.72 -30.57 -28.79
CA LEU A 756 -6.06 -30.55 -29.37
C LEU A 756 -6.34 -31.81 -30.19
N ALA A 757 -5.34 -32.30 -30.93
CA ALA A 757 -5.42 -33.56 -31.65
C ALA A 757 -5.60 -34.76 -30.70
N LEU A 758 -4.89 -34.79 -29.57
CA LEU A 758 -5.10 -35.81 -28.53
C LEU A 758 -6.49 -35.73 -27.87
N LEU A 759 -6.98 -34.53 -27.58
CA LEU A 759 -8.34 -34.31 -27.06
C LEU A 759 -9.42 -34.75 -28.07
N SER A 760 -9.08 -34.77 -29.36
CA SER A 760 -9.92 -35.26 -30.45
C SER A 760 -9.65 -36.72 -30.83
N ASP A 761 -8.96 -37.48 -29.97
CA ASP A 761 -8.59 -38.89 -30.14
C ASP A 761 -7.81 -39.21 -31.45
N ASN A 762 -6.94 -38.27 -31.87
CA ASN A 762 -6.09 -38.42 -33.05
C ASN A 762 -4.59 -38.35 -32.68
N PRO A 763 -4.02 -39.43 -32.13
CA PRO A 763 -2.65 -39.43 -31.62
C PRO A 763 -1.58 -39.42 -32.73
N VAL A 764 -1.91 -39.88 -33.95
CA VAL A 764 -1.02 -39.80 -35.12
C VAL A 764 -0.78 -38.34 -35.50
N LEU A 765 -1.86 -37.58 -35.64
CA LEU A 765 -1.79 -36.17 -35.96
C LEU A 765 -1.09 -35.36 -34.85
N ALA A 766 -1.29 -35.74 -33.59
CA ALA A 766 -0.55 -35.16 -32.47
C ALA A 766 0.97 -35.38 -32.58
N ALA A 767 1.39 -36.58 -32.95
CA ALA A 767 2.81 -36.91 -33.14
C ALA A 767 3.45 -36.11 -34.30
N ASP A 768 2.70 -35.86 -35.38
CA ASP A 768 3.14 -35.04 -36.51
C ASP A 768 3.35 -33.58 -36.10
N TYR A 769 2.39 -32.98 -35.39
CA TYR A 769 2.52 -31.60 -34.89
C TYR A 769 3.67 -31.44 -33.91
N LEU A 770 3.89 -32.39 -32.99
CA LEU A 770 5.08 -32.39 -32.13
C LEU A 770 6.38 -32.54 -32.92
N GLY A 771 6.36 -33.24 -34.06
CA GLY A 771 7.47 -33.29 -35.00
C GLY A 771 7.84 -31.92 -35.54
N MET A 772 6.85 -31.19 -36.05
CA MET A 772 7.01 -29.82 -36.54
C MET A 772 7.45 -28.85 -35.42
N ALA A 773 6.91 -29.03 -34.20
CA ALA A 773 7.31 -28.23 -33.05
C ALA A 773 8.79 -28.46 -32.69
N ALA A 774 9.25 -29.73 -32.70
CA ALA A 774 10.66 -30.06 -32.43
C ALA A 774 11.62 -29.45 -33.45
N GLU A 775 11.25 -29.44 -34.73
CA GLU A 775 12.05 -28.81 -35.80
C GLU A 775 12.20 -27.30 -35.58
N SER A 776 11.16 -26.65 -35.07
CA SER A 776 11.15 -25.22 -34.79
C SER A 776 12.17 -24.83 -33.70
N VAL A 777 12.36 -25.69 -32.68
CA VAL A 777 13.27 -25.42 -31.54
C VAL A 777 14.60 -26.18 -31.57
N GLN A 778 14.90 -26.96 -32.60
CA GLN A 778 16.10 -27.83 -32.67
C GLN A 778 17.45 -27.10 -32.46
N LYS A 779 17.48 -25.79 -32.71
CA LYS A 779 18.65 -24.90 -32.57
C LYS A 779 18.42 -23.78 -31.56
N ALA A 780 17.43 -23.92 -30.68
CA ALA A 780 17.21 -22.98 -29.59
C ALA A 780 18.43 -22.96 -28.65
N VAL A 781 18.71 -21.80 -28.05
CA VAL A 781 19.79 -21.68 -27.06
C VAL A 781 19.39 -22.44 -25.81
N ASN A 782 18.11 -22.34 -25.43
CA ASN A 782 17.53 -23.12 -24.35
C ASN A 782 17.09 -24.53 -24.85
N PRO A 783 17.66 -25.64 -24.35
CA PRO A 783 17.30 -26.99 -24.78
C PRO A 783 15.97 -27.48 -24.20
N ILE A 784 15.41 -26.78 -23.21
CA ILE A 784 14.24 -27.22 -22.43
C ILE A 784 12.97 -27.45 -23.28
N PRO A 785 12.57 -26.57 -24.21
CA PRO A 785 11.40 -26.82 -25.05
C PRO A 785 11.56 -28.11 -25.88
N GLU A 786 12.75 -28.36 -26.43
CA GLU A 786 13.04 -29.56 -27.23
C GLU A 786 12.99 -30.82 -26.36
N ILE A 787 13.55 -30.77 -25.14
CA ILE A 787 13.47 -31.87 -24.17
C ILE A 787 12.00 -32.23 -23.89
N GLN A 788 11.15 -31.24 -23.60
CA GLN A 788 9.74 -31.47 -23.30
C GLN A 788 8.98 -32.06 -24.50
N ILE A 789 9.16 -31.49 -25.70
CA ILE A 789 8.52 -31.98 -26.93
C ILE A 789 8.92 -33.43 -27.22
N LEU A 790 10.21 -33.76 -27.14
CA LEU A 790 10.68 -35.14 -27.37
C LEU A 790 10.13 -36.11 -26.32
N SER A 791 10.05 -35.68 -25.07
CA SER A 791 9.46 -36.49 -23.98
C SER A 791 7.98 -36.80 -24.27
N HIS A 792 7.20 -35.81 -24.71
CA HIS A 792 5.80 -35.99 -25.09
C HIS A 792 5.65 -36.90 -26.32
N ARG A 793 6.53 -36.80 -27.32
CA ARG A 793 6.53 -37.73 -28.46
C ARG A 793 6.76 -39.17 -28.02
N ILE A 794 7.77 -39.41 -27.17
CA ILE A 794 8.06 -40.75 -26.65
C ILE A 794 6.86 -41.32 -25.90
N LEU A 795 6.18 -40.52 -25.07
CA LEU A 795 4.97 -40.95 -24.36
C LEU A 795 3.82 -41.30 -25.32
N ILE A 796 3.58 -40.49 -26.36
CA ILE A 796 2.54 -40.78 -27.36
C ILE A 796 2.83 -42.11 -28.07
N GLU A 797 4.07 -42.35 -28.50
CA GLU A 797 4.47 -43.62 -29.13
C GLU A 797 4.24 -44.81 -28.19
N GLN A 798 4.64 -44.68 -26.92
CA GLN A 798 4.51 -45.74 -25.92
C GLN A 798 3.06 -46.06 -25.57
N PHE A 799 2.19 -45.06 -25.41
CA PHE A 799 0.80 -45.27 -24.99
C PHE A 799 -0.15 -45.62 -26.12
N TYR A 800 0.06 -45.05 -27.31
CA TYR A 800 -0.87 -45.21 -28.44
C TYR A 800 -0.36 -46.20 -29.49
N SER A 801 0.80 -46.83 -29.28
CA SER A 801 1.38 -47.85 -30.18
C SER A 801 1.44 -47.39 -31.64
N ILE A 802 1.69 -46.10 -31.84
CA ILE A 802 1.93 -45.56 -33.17
C ILE A 802 3.23 -46.20 -33.66
N LYS A 803 3.24 -46.75 -34.87
CA LYS A 803 4.46 -47.37 -35.42
C LYS A 803 5.33 -46.30 -36.07
N VAL A 804 5.83 -45.32 -35.32
CA VAL A 804 6.83 -44.39 -35.86
C VAL A 804 8.22 -45.01 -35.68
N ILE A 805 8.97 -45.07 -36.78
CA ILE A 805 10.23 -45.82 -36.96
C ILE A 805 11.41 -45.26 -36.13
N SER A 806 11.18 -44.34 -35.17
CA SER A 806 12.23 -43.44 -34.65
C SER A 806 12.35 -43.29 -33.13
N ILE A 807 11.70 -44.11 -32.29
CA ILE A 807 11.76 -43.94 -30.82
C ILE A 807 13.19 -43.93 -30.26
N ASN A 808 14.07 -44.82 -30.73
CA ASN A 808 15.47 -44.87 -30.33
C ASN A 808 16.24 -43.60 -30.74
N LYS A 809 15.89 -42.98 -31.87
CA LYS A 809 16.48 -41.72 -32.33
C LYS A 809 16.06 -40.56 -31.42
N PHE A 810 14.79 -40.55 -30.97
CA PHE A 810 14.29 -39.56 -30.02
C PHE A 810 14.97 -39.70 -28.65
N MET A 811 15.09 -40.94 -28.14
CA MET A 811 15.79 -41.26 -26.89
C MET A 811 17.25 -40.80 -26.92
N SER A 812 17.99 -41.09 -27.99
CA SER A 812 19.38 -40.66 -28.16
C SER A 812 19.54 -39.12 -28.21
N ARG A 813 18.63 -38.43 -28.91
CA ARG A 813 18.61 -36.96 -28.96
C ARG A 813 18.27 -36.35 -27.59
N LEU A 814 17.24 -36.87 -26.92
CA LEU A 814 16.82 -36.45 -25.58
C LEU A 814 17.97 -36.58 -24.60
N LYS A 815 18.67 -37.71 -24.60
CA LYS A 815 19.88 -37.97 -23.81
C LYS A 815 20.94 -36.87 -24.02
N THR A 816 21.24 -36.55 -25.27
CA THR A 816 22.24 -35.54 -25.64
C THR A 816 21.87 -34.15 -25.11
N LEU A 817 20.59 -33.78 -25.17
CA LEU A 817 20.10 -32.50 -24.66
C LEU A 817 20.16 -32.43 -23.13
N CYS A 818 19.77 -33.51 -22.44
CA CYS A 818 19.84 -33.59 -20.98
C CYS A 818 21.27 -33.49 -20.45
N ASP A 819 22.25 -34.06 -21.17
CA ASP A 819 23.67 -33.95 -20.80
C ASP A 819 24.18 -32.49 -20.89
N GLY A 820 23.64 -31.68 -21.81
CA GLY A 820 23.99 -30.26 -21.96
C GLY A 820 23.26 -29.30 -21.00
N ALA A 821 22.10 -29.68 -20.49
CA ALA A 821 21.24 -28.83 -19.63
C ALA A 821 21.65 -28.82 -18.13
N LYS A 822 22.74 -29.51 -17.76
CA LYS A 822 23.15 -29.81 -16.37
C LYS A 822 23.52 -28.59 -15.49
N ALA A 823 23.61 -27.37 -16.03
CA ALA A 823 24.22 -26.23 -15.35
C ALA A 823 23.26 -25.16 -14.80
N ASP A 824 21.99 -25.12 -15.21
CA ASP A 824 21.09 -24.03 -14.78
C ASP A 824 19.63 -24.49 -14.69
N ILE A 825 19.22 -24.94 -13.50
CA ILE A 825 17.90 -25.54 -13.28
C ILE A 825 17.09 -24.62 -12.40
N SER A 826 16.40 -23.66 -13.04
CA SER A 826 15.33 -22.90 -12.42
C SER A 826 14.20 -23.85 -11.97
N ARG A 827 13.52 -23.50 -10.87
CA ARG A 827 12.46 -24.31 -10.25
C ARG A 827 11.32 -24.67 -11.22
N ASP A 828 11.00 -23.79 -12.17
CA ASP A 828 9.83 -23.92 -13.07
C ASP A 828 9.98 -25.00 -14.16
N VAL A 829 11.21 -25.47 -14.39
CA VAL A 829 11.55 -26.44 -15.43
C VAL A 829 11.83 -27.83 -14.85
N PHE A 830 11.81 -27.96 -13.52
CA PHE A 830 12.22 -29.16 -12.81
C PHE A 830 11.46 -30.43 -13.25
N PHE A 831 10.14 -30.33 -13.48
CA PHE A 831 9.33 -31.48 -13.91
C PHE A 831 9.69 -31.99 -15.32
N VAL A 832 10.12 -31.10 -16.24
CA VAL A 832 10.51 -31.46 -17.61
C VAL A 832 11.72 -32.38 -17.57
N LEU A 833 12.71 -32.02 -16.76
CA LEU A 833 13.91 -32.82 -16.56
C LEU A 833 13.59 -34.13 -15.83
N GLN A 834 12.72 -34.10 -14.80
CA GLN A 834 12.29 -35.32 -14.12
C GLN A 834 11.61 -36.32 -15.08
N LEU A 835 10.71 -35.84 -15.94
CA LEU A 835 10.06 -36.69 -16.94
C LEU A 835 11.07 -37.26 -17.93
N ALA A 836 11.97 -36.43 -18.46
CA ALA A 836 13.01 -36.87 -19.39
C ALA A 836 13.92 -37.93 -18.76
N PHE A 837 14.35 -37.74 -17.51
CA PHE A 837 15.15 -38.72 -16.79
C PHE A 837 14.40 -40.02 -16.51
N PHE A 838 13.12 -39.93 -16.13
CA PHE A 838 12.28 -41.11 -15.97
C PHE A 838 12.19 -41.93 -17.26
N LEU A 839 11.99 -41.28 -18.40
CA LEU A 839 11.95 -41.95 -19.70
C LEU A 839 13.29 -42.59 -20.06
N LEU A 840 14.41 -41.93 -19.75
CA LEU A 840 15.76 -42.40 -20.07
C LEU A 840 16.29 -43.49 -19.11
N ARG A 841 15.68 -43.71 -17.94
CA ARG A 841 16.27 -44.51 -16.85
C ARG A 841 16.57 -45.96 -17.23
N ASP A 842 15.72 -46.57 -18.05
CA ASP A 842 15.83 -47.98 -18.42
C ASP A 842 16.91 -48.21 -19.49
N GLU A 843 17.07 -47.26 -20.42
CA GLU A 843 18.03 -47.35 -21.53
C GLU A 843 19.40 -46.71 -21.20
N TYR A 844 19.42 -45.70 -20.31
CA TYR A 844 20.60 -44.93 -19.93
C TYR A 844 20.70 -44.74 -18.40
N PRO A 845 20.94 -45.83 -17.62
CA PRO A 845 20.91 -45.79 -16.15
C PRO A 845 21.95 -44.86 -15.50
N ALA A 846 23.05 -44.57 -16.19
CA ALA A 846 24.09 -43.64 -15.70
C ALA A 846 23.62 -42.18 -15.60
N ILE A 847 22.54 -41.80 -16.30
CA ILE A 847 21.97 -40.46 -16.23
C ILE A 847 21.12 -40.29 -14.97
N ALA A 848 20.47 -41.36 -14.51
CA ALA A 848 19.63 -41.36 -13.31
C ALA A 848 20.45 -41.17 -12.01
N SER A 849 21.74 -41.50 -12.02
CA SER A 849 22.64 -41.27 -10.86
C SER A 849 23.09 -39.82 -10.69
N ASP A 850 22.98 -38.99 -11.73
CA ASP A 850 23.44 -37.60 -11.72
C ASP A 850 22.43 -36.64 -11.04
N PHE A 851 21.26 -37.13 -10.60
CA PHE A 851 20.15 -36.30 -10.10
C PHE A 851 19.51 -36.85 -8.80
N PRO A 852 20.09 -36.55 -7.61
CA PRO A 852 19.76 -37.28 -6.37
C PRO A 852 18.39 -36.98 -5.73
N ASN A 853 17.59 -36.03 -6.26
CA ASN A 853 16.29 -35.63 -5.70
C ASN A 853 15.09 -36.09 -6.58
N HIS A 854 15.03 -37.39 -6.92
CA HIS A 854 13.96 -37.96 -7.75
C HIS A 854 12.64 -38.18 -6.98
N ARG A 855 11.50 -37.83 -7.61
CA ARG A 855 10.22 -38.53 -7.40
C ARG A 855 10.35 -39.88 -8.13
N SER A 856 10.18 -41.00 -7.43
CA SER A 856 10.65 -42.30 -7.91
C SER A 856 9.80 -42.91 -9.04
N ASP A 857 8.53 -42.54 -9.21
CA ASP A 857 7.69 -43.06 -10.30
C ASP A 857 6.59 -42.07 -10.74
N PHE A 858 6.36 -41.98 -12.06
CA PHE A 858 5.15 -41.39 -12.65
C PHE A 858 4.10 -42.48 -12.86
N THR A 859 2.84 -42.22 -12.52
CA THR A 859 1.76 -43.15 -12.88
C THR A 859 1.38 -43.01 -14.36
N ARG A 860 0.72 -44.03 -14.91
CA ARG A 860 0.22 -43.99 -16.30
C ARG A 860 -0.71 -42.80 -16.52
N ASP A 861 -1.64 -42.56 -15.60
CA ASP A 861 -2.61 -41.47 -15.71
C ASP A 861 -1.92 -40.11 -15.61
N GLU A 862 -0.93 -39.96 -14.72
CA GLU A 862 -0.12 -38.74 -14.63
C GLU A 862 0.55 -38.42 -15.98
N MET A 863 1.20 -39.41 -16.61
CA MET A 863 1.87 -39.23 -17.90
C MET A 863 0.91 -38.90 -19.05
N ILE A 864 -0.27 -39.53 -19.09
CA ILE A 864 -1.30 -39.22 -20.10
C ILE A 864 -1.80 -37.79 -19.91
N ASN A 865 -2.03 -37.36 -18.67
CA ASN A 865 -2.48 -36.00 -18.39
C ASN A 865 -1.44 -34.95 -18.77
N LEU A 866 -0.14 -35.20 -18.56
CA LEU A 866 0.91 -34.25 -18.94
C LEU A 866 0.86 -33.89 -20.44
N LEU A 867 0.40 -34.81 -21.29
CA LEU A 867 0.30 -34.57 -22.73
C LEU A 867 -0.73 -33.50 -23.09
N THR A 868 -1.81 -33.35 -22.33
CA THR A 868 -2.95 -32.47 -22.67
C THR A 868 -3.16 -31.30 -21.71
N THR A 869 -2.35 -31.20 -20.64
CA THR A 869 -2.60 -30.26 -19.54
C THR A 869 -1.46 -29.32 -19.20
N GLU A 870 -0.29 -29.47 -19.83
CA GLU A 870 0.87 -28.66 -19.49
C GLU A 870 0.99 -27.40 -20.36
N ASN A 871 2.06 -26.62 -20.14
CA ASN A 871 2.53 -25.59 -21.07
C ASN A 871 3.93 -25.95 -21.55
N LEU A 872 4.29 -25.52 -22.76
CA LEU A 872 5.65 -25.65 -23.26
C LEU A 872 6.59 -24.71 -22.51
N ARG A 873 7.65 -25.27 -21.90
CA ARG A 873 8.61 -24.56 -21.04
C ARG A 873 9.84 -24.08 -21.80
N GLY A 874 10.56 -23.12 -21.21
CA GLY A 874 11.85 -22.64 -21.72
C GLY A 874 11.75 -21.63 -22.87
N LEU A 875 10.58 -21.02 -23.07
CA LEU A 875 10.32 -20.08 -24.17
C LEU A 875 10.61 -18.60 -23.81
N ASN A 876 11.24 -18.32 -22.67
CA ASN A 876 11.40 -16.95 -22.18
C ASN A 876 12.11 -16.03 -23.19
N GLU A 877 13.09 -16.55 -23.94
CA GLU A 877 13.83 -15.81 -24.97
C GLU A 877 13.00 -15.48 -26.23
N TYR A 878 11.84 -16.13 -26.38
CA TYR A 878 10.91 -15.97 -27.51
C TYR A 878 9.66 -15.16 -27.13
N ARG A 879 9.58 -14.68 -25.89
CA ARG A 879 8.49 -13.89 -25.32
C ARG A 879 8.98 -12.49 -25.02
N ASN A 880 8.12 -11.49 -25.13
CA ASN A 880 8.47 -10.14 -24.70
C ASN A 880 8.60 -10.09 -23.17
N ASP A 881 9.39 -9.16 -22.63
CA ASP A 881 9.61 -9.04 -21.18
C ASP A 881 8.31 -8.92 -20.38
N TRP A 882 7.33 -8.19 -20.90
CA TRP A 882 6.01 -8.03 -20.29
C TRP A 882 5.16 -9.31 -20.29
N GLU A 883 5.43 -10.25 -21.20
CA GLU A 883 4.75 -11.53 -21.20
C GLU A 883 5.22 -12.44 -20.06
N ASN A 884 6.40 -12.18 -19.50
CA ASN A 884 7.07 -12.95 -18.46
C ASN A 884 6.89 -12.35 -17.04
N GLU A 885 6.00 -11.38 -16.86
CA GLU A 885 5.67 -10.76 -15.56
C GLU A 885 5.18 -11.81 -14.53
N GLY A 886 5.33 -11.53 -13.22
CA GLY A 886 5.17 -12.50 -12.13
C GLY A 886 3.84 -13.28 -12.07
N ASP A 887 2.77 -12.77 -12.67
CA ASP A 887 1.47 -13.44 -12.80
C ASP A 887 1.53 -14.70 -13.72
N ASN A 888 2.60 -14.86 -14.51
CA ASN A 888 2.74 -15.98 -15.44
C ASN A 888 2.91 -17.34 -14.76
N LEU A 889 3.66 -17.41 -13.66
CA LEU A 889 3.91 -18.69 -12.98
C LEU A 889 2.63 -19.24 -12.37
N THR A 890 1.82 -18.33 -11.84
CA THR A 890 0.47 -18.59 -11.33
C THR A 890 -0.45 -19.01 -12.47
N PHE A 891 -0.50 -18.26 -13.58
CA PHE A 891 -1.27 -18.67 -14.75
C PHE A 891 -0.84 -20.05 -15.29
N GLU A 892 0.45 -20.27 -15.49
CA GLU A 892 0.99 -21.51 -16.08
C GLU A 892 0.97 -22.71 -15.13
N SER A 893 0.71 -22.51 -13.84
CA SER A 893 0.44 -23.60 -12.89
C SER A 893 -1.03 -24.05 -12.94
N TYR A 894 -1.95 -23.15 -13.28
CA TYR A 894 -3.39 -23.40 -13.34
C TYR A 894 -3.94 -23.74 -14.73
N VAL A 895 -3.46 -23.05 -15.76
CA VAL A 895 -3.95 -23.11 -17.15
C VAL A 895 -2.94 -23.81 -18.01
#